data_AF-A0A252BJY2-F1
#
_entry.id   AF-A0A252BJY2-F1
#
_cell.length_a   1.000
_cell.length_b   1.000
_cell.length_c   1.000
_cell.angle_alpha   90.00
_cell.angle_beta   90.00
_cell.angle_gamma   90.00
#
_symmetry.space_group_name_H-M   'P 1'
#
loop_
_entity.id
_entity.type
_entity.pdbx_description
1 polymer ?
#
loop_
_entity_poly.entity_id
_entity_poly.type
_entity_poly.pdbx_seq_one_letter_code
_entity_poly.pdbx_strand_id
1 'polypeptide(L)'
;MCPPREDDWQNDGLALDVEDESGPVKSRWKLLLTRAPAIVGLVLLIAAVVVIWRELRNLSLRDIARSLSDIPDGALLAGAGATFLSYFILSFYDRLACLHVRADVSFKRSSFAAFCSYVLSHNLGCAAISGAAVRFRLYRSWGVAPADIAQIIAFCSATYLLGTLALVGSILTIEPHAIPVLSHLPAFLLRLAGLGCWGILAAYVVFSRIRRHVKIWRYEIEIPSTGIAIAQIAVSAADMAATALIAYSVLPPLPPEAHFGFGTFLAIYIASYTAGLVASVPGGLGVFDSAMLLALRPYLPVPEIMGAILVFRLFYYIIPLVMAGLMFAGHELFLRGEQALVSAGQAPRRIRPSQVVRESEADFSVTIATSVQAVAGILLVFYALVAELPPLRTSLGAAVSQIADLFLTVSGVALVGLAMGLSQRVALAWKVSLGVLGASVVLLVLRHAPWEAPVALGLVMLLIAPFRNCYYRRAHLLVAPLTPAMLAPMSLWALGLVGVGWVAVQRHLGPIWWRSMIYDAHTAVGRWFLGLSALCGLFALWVGMRRTRIRFEAWNVENESHYRSLSHALQELGPRRPSGLLHDEAGRAAIPFFRTGQFIIGLGDPAGAERNCIAAIWRLRDLARQEGRKLAFVRVGQSLMAVYNDLGLTVCLEGRAGTICCFSEDYRMIRAFLTGEERRARKKRASCRSDVASGTTGS
;
A
#
# COMPACT_ATOMS: atom_id res chain seq x y z
N MET A 1 59.85 38.21 -0.69
CA MET A 1 60.25 38.25 -2.11
C MET A 1 59.39 37.25 -2.87
N CYS A 2 58.95 37.65 -4.06
CA CYS A 2 57.91 37.14 -4.96
C CYS A 2 57.37 35.68 -4.87
N PRO A 3 56.09 35.47 -5.24
CA PRO A 3 55.34 34.22 -5.11
C PRO A 3 55.60 33.24 -6.26
N PRO A 4 55.09 32.00 -6.19
CA PRO A 4 54.46 31.47 -7.40
C PRO A 4 53.17 30.64 -7.20
N ARG A 5 52.26 30.92 -8.13
CA ARG A 5 51.33 30.03 -8.87
C ARG A 5 50.19 29.32 -8.14
N GLU A 6 49.03 29.98 -8.23
CA GLU A 6 47.77 29.34 -8.63
C GLU A 6 48.02 28.48 -9.89
N ASP A 7 47.89 27.16 -9.75
CA ASP A 7 47.50 26.18 -10.79
C ASP A 7 47.87 24.77 -10.28
N ASP A 8 47.06 24.19 -9.40
CA ASP A 8 47.15 22.73 -9.11
C ASP A 8 45.88 22.11 -8.50
N TRP A 9 44.69 22.64 -8.83
CA TRP A 9 43.40 22.07 -8.38
C TRP A 9 42.71 21.17 -9.41
N GLN A 10 43.43 20.70 -10.43
CA GLN A 10 42.87 19.83 -11.47
C GLN A 10 43.90 18.77 -11.89
N ASN A 11 44.23 17.80 -11.02
CA ASN A 11 44.44 16.40 -11.45
C ASN A 11 44.77 15.33 -10.40
N ASP A 12 44.69 15.56 -9.09
CA ASP A 12 44.84 14.44 -8.13
C ASP A 12 43.51 13.74 -7.83
N GLY A 13 42.97 13.13 -8.88
CA GLY A 13 42.05 12.00 -8.78
C GLY A 13 42.82 10.72 -8.46
N LEU A 14 43.48 10.65 -7.30
CA LEU A 14 44.13 9.43 -6.82
C LEU A 14 43.17 8.63 -5.94
N ALA A 15 42.56 7.64 -6.58
CA ALA A 15 42.30 6.29 -6.09
C ALA A 15 41.97 6.19 -4.59
N LEU A 16 40.70 6.41 -4.26
CA LEU A 16 40.11 5.67 -3.15
C LEU A 16 40.03 4.21 -3.59
N ASP A 17 40.97 3.38 -3.13
CA ASP A 17 40.78 1.94 -3.00
C ASP A 17 39.57 1.72 -2.07
N VAL A 18 38.40 1.74 -2.71
CA VAL A 18 37.23 1.06 -2.21
C VAL A 18 37.58 -0.41 -2.33
N GLU A 19 38.13 -0.98 -1.27
CA GLU A 19 37.97 -2.41 -1.02
C GLU A 19 36.46 -2.65 -1.04
N ASP A 20 36.01 -3.08 -2.21
CA ASP A 20 34.70 -3.63 -2.47
C ASP A 20 34.65 -4.91 -1.63
N GLU A 21 34.25 -4.78 -0.36
CA GLU A 21 33.72 -5.91 0.39
C GLU A 21 32.49 -6.39 -0.37
N SER A 22 32.78 -7.20 -1.37
CA SER A 22 31.89 -8.08 -2.08
C SER A 22 31.34 -9.05 -1.05
N GLY A 23 30.33 -8.58 -0.31
CA GLY A 23 29.38 -9.45 0.36
C GLY A 23 28.97 -10.54 -0.64
N PRO A 24 28.84 -11.80 -0.18
CA PRO A 24 28.87 -12.97 -1.05
C PRO A 24 28.01 -12.73 -2.27
N VAL A 25 28.63 -12.74 -3.46
CA VAL A 25 27.97 -12.54 -4.76
C VAL A 25 26.76 -13.47 -4.75
N LYS A 26 25.58 -12.90 -4.49
CA LYS A 26 24.35 -13.67 -4.50
C LYS A 26 24.23 -14.15 -5.93
N SER A 27 24.49 -15.45 -6.12
CA SER A 27 24.40 -16.15 -7.40
C SER A 27 23.24 -15.56 -8.23
N ARG A 28 23.49 -15.19 -9.49
CA ARG A 28 22.47 -14.63 -10.39
C ARG A 28 21.20 -15.49 -10.40
N TRP A 29 21.32 -16.79 -10.15
CA TRP A 29 20.22 -17.74 -9.94
C TRP A 29 19.38 -17.45 -8.69
N LYS A 30 19.99 -17.14 -7.54
CA LYS A 30 19.24 -16.71 -6.34
C LYS A 30 18.50 -15.40 -6.63
N LEU A 31 19.10 -14.45 -7.34
CA LEU A 31 18.45 -13.19 -7.73
C LEU A 31 17.27 -13.41 -8.70
N LEU A 32 17.43 -14.33 -9.66
CA LEU A 32 16.38 -14.77 -10.59
C LEU A 32 15.25 -15.50 -9.86
N LEU A 33 15.56 -16.43 -8.96
CA LEU A 33 14.57 -17.14 -8.13
C LEU A 33 13.80 -16.19 -7.20
N THR A 34 14.45 -15.15 -6.67
CA THR A 34 13.77 -14.12 -5.88
C THR A 34 12.85 -13.24 -6.73
N ARG A 35 13.13 -13.05 -8.02
CA ARG A 35 12.32 -12.22 -8.94
C ARG A 35 11.31 -13.01 -9.78
N ALA A 36 11.44 -14.34 -9.85
CA ALA A 36 10.57 -15.21 -10.66
C ALA A 36 9.07 -15.06 -10.33
N PRO A 37 8.62 -14.99 -9.06
CA PRO A 37 7.20 -14.78 -8.75
C PRO A 37 6.65 -13.46 -9.30
N ALA A 38 7.45 -12.38 -9.23
CA ALA A 38 7.07 -11.08 -9.77
C ALA A 38 6.99 -11.09 -11.32
N ILE A 39 7.90 -11.81 -11.97
CA ILE A 39 7.90 -11.96 -13.44
C ILE A 39 6.70 -12.78 -13.89
N VAL A 40 6.43 -13.91 -13.23
CA VAL A 40 5.25 -14.76 -13.52
C VAL A 40 3.96 -13.97 -13.32
N GLY A 41 3.84 -13.23 -12.23
CA GLY A 41 2.70 -12.35 -11.98
C GLY A 41 2.54 -11.28 -13.06
N LEU A 42 3.63 -10.65 -13.51
CA LEU A 42 3.60 -9.67 -14.60
C LEU A 42 3.17 -10.29 -15.94
N VAL A 43 3.67 -11.48 -16.28
CA VAL A 43 3.28 -12.21 -17.50
C VAL A 43 1.80 -12.57 -17.47
N LEU A 44 1.31 -13.09 -16.34
CA LEU A 44 -0.10 -13.43 -16.16
C LEU A 44 -1.00 -12.19 -16.23
N LEU A 45 -0.56 -11.05 -15.68
CA LEU A 45 -1.27 -9.78 -15.79
C LEU A 45 -1.34 -9.31 -17.25
N ILE A 46 -0.23 -9.35 -17.98
CA ILE A 46 -0.21 -8.98 -19.41
C ILE A 46 -1.14 -9.90 -20.20
N ALA A 47 -1.09 -11.21 -19.96
CA ALA A 47 -1.98 -12.17 -20.60
C ALA A 47 -3.46 -11.87 -20.30
N ALA A 48 -3.80 -11.58 -19.05
CA ALA A 48 -5.14 -11.19 -18.65
C ALA A 48 -5.62 -9.90 -19.35
N VAL A 49 -4.77 -8.87 -19.41
CA VAL A 49 -5.10 -7.62 -20.13
C VAL A 49 -5.33 -7.90 -21.61
N VAL A 50 -4.52 -8.76 -22.23
CA VAL A 50 -4.71 -9.16 -23.64
C VAL A 50 -6.03 -9.90 -23.85
N VAL A 51 -6.38 -10.84 -22.95
CA VAL A 51 -7.67 -11.57 -23.02
C VAL A 51 -8.83 -10.60 -22.87
N ILE A 52 -8.82 -9.76 -21.84
CA ILE A 52 -9.84 -8.75 -21.59
C ILE A 52 -9.96 -7.79 -22.78
N TRP A 53 -8.86 -7.32 -23.34
CA TRP A 53 -8.87 -6.44 -24.51
C TRP A 53 -9.45 -7.12 -25.76
N ARG A 54 -9.09 -8.39 -26.00
CA ARG A 54 -9.62 -9.18 -27.13
C ARG A 54 -11.14 -9.39 -27.04
N GLU A 55 -11.66 -9.57 -25.83
CA GLU A 55 -13.10 -9.76 -25.61
C GLU A 55 -13.85 -8.42 -25.57
N LEU A 56 -13.28 -7.38 -24.95
CA LEU A 56 -13.89 -6.04 -24.86
C LEU A 56 -13.89 -5.26 -26.16
N ARG A 57 -13.01 -5.54 -27.13
CA ARG A 57 -12.91 -4.76 -28.39
C ARG A 57 -14.20 -4.68 -29.20
N ASN A 58 -15.09 -5.66 -29.03
CA ASN A 58 -16.37 -5.75 -29.74
C ASN A 58 -17.58 -5.46 -28.82
N LEU A 59 -17.34 -5.16 -27.54
CA LEU A 59 -18.38 -4.92 -26.54
C LEU A 59 -18.61 -3.43 -26.36
N SER A 60 -19.87 -2.99 -26.41
CA SER A 60 -20.20 -1.62 -26.09
C SER A 60 -20.34 -1.46 -24.57
N LEU A 61 -19.85 -0.34 -24.02
CA LEU A 61 -20.02 0.00 -22.60
C LEU A 61 -21.50 0.09 -22.20
N ARG A 62 -22.40 0.34 -23.17
CA ARG A 62 -23.83 0.39 -22.96
C ARG A 62 -24.41 -0.99 -22.65
N ASP A 63 -23.89 -2.05 -23.24
CA ASP A 63 -24.40 -3.41 -23.01
C ASP A 63 -24.05 -3.90 -21.60
N ILE A 64 -22.87 -3.54 -21.09
CA ILE A 64 -22.49 -3.81 -19.69
C ILE A 64 -23.38 -3.01 -18.74
N ALA A 65 -23.64 -1.74 -19.05
CA ALA A 65 -24.50 -0.89 -18.21
C ALA A 65 -25.95 -1.40 -18.18
N ARG A 66 -26.50 -1.83 -19.32
CA ARG A 66 -27.82 -2.47 -19.37
C ARG A 66 -27.85 -3.77 -18.58
N SER A 67 -26.84 -4.62 -18.76
CA SER A 67 -26.77 -5.86 -17.99
C SER A 67 -26.74 -5.62 -16.48
N LEU A 68 -26.06 -4.57 -16.01
CA LEU A 68 -26.08 -4.18 -14.60
C LEU A 68 -27.48 -3.71 -14.14
N SER A 69 -28.21 -2.96 -14.97
CA SER A 69 -29.56 -2.51 -14.64
C SER A 69 -30.61 -3.63 -14.71
N ASP A 70 -30.33 -4.68 -15.46
CA ASP A 70 -31.24 -5.83 -15.63
C ASP A 70 -31.15 -6.82 -14.45
N ILE A 71 -30.16 -6.65 -13.56
CA ILE A 71 -30.03 -7.49 -12.35
C ILE A 71 -31.17 -7.16 -11.37
N PRO A 72 -32.01 -8.13 -10.99
CA PRO A 72 -33.11 -7.88 -10.05
C PRO A 72 -32.62 -7.49 -8.65
N ASP A 73 -33.35 -6.61 -7.96
CA ASP A 73 -33.03 -6.21 -6.58
C ASP A 73 -32.95 -7.41 -5.62
N GLY A 74 -33.79 -8.43 -5.82
CA GLY A 74 -33.74 -9.66 -5.02
C GLY A 74 -32.41 -10.43 -5.17
N ALA A 75 -31.82 -10.41 -6.36
CA ALA A 75 -30.50 -11.00 -6.63
C ALA A 75 -29.38 -10.21 -5.96
N LEU A 76 -29.48 -8.86 -5.98
CA LEU A 76 -28.56 -7.98 -5.26
C LEU A 76 -28.65 -8.18 -3.74
N LEU A 77 -29.85 -8.30 -3.19
CA LEU A 77 -30.07 -8.57 -1.76
C LEU A 77 -29.52 -9.96 -1.36
N ALA A 78 -29.73 -10.98 -2.19
CA ALA A 78 -29.15 -12.30 -1.99
C ALA A 78 -27.61 -12.25 -1.99
N GLY A 79 -27.01 -11.52 -2.94
CA GLY A 79 -25.56 -11.31 -3.02
C GLY A 79 -25.01 -10.55 -1.81
N ALA A 80 -25.72 -9.54 -1.32
CA ALA A 80 -25.37 -8.82 -0.10
C ALA A 80 -25.46 -9.72 1.14
N GLY A 81 -26.51 -10.56 1.23
CA GLY A 81 -26.65 -11.56 2.29
C GLY A 81 -25.54 -12.61 2.26
N ALA A 82 -25.17 -13.12 1.09
CA ALA A 82 -24.05 -14.03 0.90
C ALA A 82 -22.70 -13.38 1.28
N THR A 83 -22.55 -12.08 1.01
CA THR A 83 -21.37 -11.30 1.41
C THR A 83 -21.25 -11.19 2.92
N PHE A 84 -22.35 -10.83 3.60
CA PHE A 84 -22.40 -10.80 5.06
C PHE A 84 -22.08 -12.17 5.65
N LEU A 85 -22.67 -13.24 5.08
CA LEU A 85 -22.42 -14.61 5.50
C LEU A 85 -20.94 -15.00 5.35
N SER A 86 -20.32 -14.71 4.21
CA SER A 86 -18.89 -15.02 4.00
C SER A 86 -18.01 -14.27 5.00
N TYR A 87 -18.16 -12.95 5.18
CA TYR A 87 -17.36 -12.22 6.17
C TYR A 87 -17.64 -12.63 7.62
N PHE A 88 -18.87 -13.07 7.93
CA PHE A 88 -19.21 -13.64 9.22
C PHE A 88 -18.47 -14.97 9.46
N ILE A 89 -18.50 -15.89 8.49
CA ILE A 89 -17.76 -17.16 8.55
C ILE A 89 -16.24 -16.89 8.65
N LEU A 90 -15.74 -15.94 7.87
CA LEU A 90 -14.34 -15.52 7.86
C LEU A 90 -13.85 -15.04 9.22
N SER A 91 -14.74 -14.47 10.04
CA SER A 91 -14.41 -14.07 11.42
C SER A 91 -14.03 -15.25 12.32
N PHE A 92 -14.49 -16.46 12.00
CA PHE A 92 -14.13 -17.67 12.74
C PHE A 92 -12.73 -18.18 12.43
N TYR A 93 -12.11 -17.79 11.31
CA TYR A 93 -10.72 -18.19 11.00
C TYR A 93 -9.76 -17.76 12.11
N ASP A 94 -9.73 -16.46 12.40
CA ASP A 94 -8.89 -15.90 13.45
C ASP A 94 -9.36 -16.32 14.84
N ARG A 95 -10.67 -16.54 15.05
CA ARG A 95 -11.17 -17.05 16.34
C ARG A 95 -10.63 -18.44 16.63
N LEU A 96 -10.70 -19.36 15.66
CA LEU A 96 -10.14 -20.71 15.78
C LEU A 96 -8.62 -20.66 15.97
N ALA A 97 -7.93 -19.78 15.26
CA ALA A 97 -6.50 -19.57 15.42
C ALA A 97 -6.12 -19.08 16.83
N CYS A 98 -6.87 -18.11 17.37
CA CYS A 98 -6.65 -17.61 18.74
C CYS A 98 -6.93 -18.69 19.78
N LEU A 99 -7.97 -19.51 19.58
CA LEU A 99 -8.28 -20.64 20.47
C LEU A 99 -7.19 -21.71 20.42
N HIS A 100 -6.64 -21.99 19.23
CA HIS A 100 -5.54 -22.94 19.04
C HIS A 100 -4.29 -22.51 19.81
N VAL A 101 -3.90 -21.25 19.66
CA VAL A 101 -2.70 -20.68 20.32
C VAL A 101 -2.97 -20.25 21.77
N ARG A 102 -4.23 -20.38 22.24
CA ARG A 102 -4.68 -19.99 23.60
C ARG A 102 -4.41 -18.51 23.90
N ALA A 103 -4.50 -17.66 22.89
CA ALA A 103 -4.37 -16.22 23.03
C ALA A 103 -5.64 -15.64 23.70
N ASP A 104 -5.46 -14.81 24.74
CA ASP A 104 -6.56 -14.14 25.44
C ASP A 104 -7.11 -12.95 24.65
N VAL A 105 -7.83 -13.27 23.57
CA VAL A 105 -8.45 -12.28 22.69
C VAL A 105 -9.95 -12.58 22.56
N SER A 106 -10.77 -11.57 22.86
CA SER A 106 -12.22 -11.68 22.73
C SER A 106 -12.66 -11.84 21.27
N PHE A 107 -13.82 -12.47 21.05
CA PHE A 107 -14.37 -12.69 19.70
C PHE A 107 -14.46 -11.38 18.90
N LYS A 108 -14.93 -10.29 19.52
CA LYS A 108 -15.04 -8.98 18.85
C LYS A 108 -13.69 -8.49 18.30
N ARG A 109 -12.61 -8.65 19.07
CA ARG A 109 -11.25 -8.26 18.66
C ARG A 109 -10.72 -9.18 17.56
N SER A 110 -10.88 -10.50 17.69
CA SER A 110 -10.46 -11.43 16.64
C SER A 110 -11.24 -11.24 15.33
N SER A 111 -12.56 -10.99 15.40
CA SER A 111 -13.39 -10.71 14.23
C SER A 111 -13.01 -9.40 13.54
N PHE A 112 -12.70 -8.35 14.32
CA PHE A 112 -12.18 -7.08 13.78
C PHE A 112 -10.83 -7.29 13.08
N ALA A 113 -9.90 -8.03 13.70
CA ALA A 113 -8.61 -8.35 13.10
C ALA A 113 -8.75 -9.17 11.82
N ALA A 114 -9.61 -10.20 11.82
CA ALA A 114 -9.92 -10.99 10.62
C ALA A 114 -10.46 -10.10 9.51
N PHE A 115 -11.53 -9.35 9.78
CA PHE A 115 -12.19 -8.49 8.80
C PHE A 115 -11.19 -7.54 8.14
N CYS A 116 -10.47 -6.74 8.94
CA CYS A 116 -9.51 -5.78 8.41
C CYS A 116 -8.32 -6.44 7.69
N SER A 117 -7.85 -7.59 8.17
CA SER A 117 -6.76 -8.33 7.55
C SER A 117 -7.16 -8.89 6.19
N TYR A 118 -8.31 -9.55 6.10
CA TYR A 118 -8.78 -10.17 4.85
C TYR A 118 -9.22 -9.14 3.82
N VAL A 119 -9.96 -8.11 4.22
CA VAL A 119 -10.34 -7.02 3.30
C VAL A 119 -9.11 -6.41 2.62
N LEU A 120 -8.01 -6.23 3.36
CA LEU A 120 -6.75 -5.77 2.77
C LEU A 120 -6.04 -6.83 1.94
N SER A 121 -6.02 -8.07 2.41
CA SER A 121 -5.40 -9.20 1.70
C SER A 121 -6.01 -9.36 0.31
N HIS A 122 -7.33 -9.24 0.20
CA HIS A 122 -8.05 -9.33 -1.06
C HIS A 122 -7.73 -8.16 -1.99
N ASN A 123 -7.48 -6.94 -1.50
CA ASN A 123 -7.33 -5.75 -2.35
C ASN A 123 -5.88 -5.40 -2.74
N LEU A 124 -4.89 -5.62 -1.88
CA LEU A 124 -3.55 -5.01 -2.03
C LEU A 124 -2.49 -5.84 -2.78
N GLY A 125 -2.81 -7.09 -3.15
CA GLY A 125 -1.82 -8.00 -3.72
C GLY A 125 -0.82 -8.46 -2.67
N CYS A 126 -0.03 -9.50 -2.99
CA CYS A 126 0.80 -10.19 -1.99
C CYS A 126 0.00 -10.48 -0.69
N ALA A 127 -1.20 -11.06 -0.85
CA ALA A 127 -2.22 -11.21 0.20
C ALA A 127 -1.67 -11.75 1.54
N ALA A 128 -0.72 -12.67 1.46
CA ALA A 128 -0.04 -13.22 2.63
C ALA A 128 0.70 -12.17 3.47
N ILE A 129 1.31 -11.16 2.84
CA ILE A 129 2.11 -10.13 3.51
C ILE A 129 1.22 -9.02 4.06
N SER A 130 0.27 -8.53 3.25
CA SER A 130 -0.61 -7.42 3.64
C SER A 130 -1.54 -7.82 4.79
N GLY A 131 -2.14 -9.01 4.74
CA GLY A 131 -2.94 -9.54 5.84
C GLY A 131 -2.14 -9.82 7.11
N ALA A 132 -0.95 -10.41 6.97
CA ALA A 132 -0.06 -10.71 8.09
C ALA A 132 0.33 -9.44 8.86
N ALA A 133 0.66 -8.35 8.16
CA ALA A 133 1.04 -7.09 8.80
C ALA A 133 -0.07 -6.53 9.70
N VAL A 134 -1.34 -6.61 9.25
CA VAL A 134 -2.50 -6.17 10.05
C VAL A 134 -2.69 -7.01 11.30
N ARG A 135 -2.64 -8.34 11.16
CA ARG A 135 -2.73 -9.27 12.30
C ARG A 135 -1.61 -9.02 13.29
N PHE A 136 -0.37 -8.91 12.79
CA PHE A 136 0.78 -8.65 13.64
C PHE A 136 0.62 -7.36 14.43
N ARG A 137 0.12 -6.31 13.80
CA ARG A 137 -0.15 -5.04 14.48
C ARG A 137 -1.23 -5.14 15.54
N LEU A 138 -2.42 -5.63 15.18
CA LEU A 138 -3.59 -5.64 16.07
C LEU A 138 -3.39 -6.59 17.25
N TYR A 139 -2.89 -7.81 17.00
CA TYR A 139 -2.61 -8.75 18.07
C TYR A 139 -1.46 -8.28 18.96
N ARG A 140 -0.43 -7.64 18.40
CA ARG A 140 0.67 -7.08 19.20
C ARG A 140 0.20 -5.94 20.10
N SER A 141 -0.69 -5.07 19.63
CA SER A 141 -1.26 -3.99 20.46
C SER A 141 -2.18 -4.52 21.56
N TRP A 142 -2.76 -5.71 21.38
CA TRP A 142 -3.52 -6.43 22.41
C TRP A 142 -2.67 -7.34 23.30
N GLY A 143 -1.33 -7.31 23.17
CA GLY A 143 -0.42 -8.01 24.07
C GLY A 143 -0.04 -9.44 23.66
N VAL A 144 -0.44 -9.91 22.48
CA VAL A 144 -0.09 -11.25 21.99
C VAL A 144 1.41 -11.31 21.61
N ALA A 145 2.07 -12.43 21.93
CA ALA A 145 3.48 -12.62 21.64
C ALA A 145 3.74 -12.77 20.12
N PRO A 146 4.87 -12.30 19.57
CA PRO A 146 5.13 -12.37 18.13
C PRO A 146 5.12 -13.79 17.54
N ALA A 147 5.56 -14.78 18.31
CA ALA A 147 5.53 -16.19 17.92
C ALA A 147 4.10 -16.71 17.76
N ASP A 148 3.22 -16.36 18.70
CA ASP A 148 1.80 -16.74 18.69
C ASP A 148 1.06 -16.11 17.52
N ILE A 149 1.37 -14.85 17.21
CA ILE A 149 0.85 -14.16 16.02
C ILE A 149 1.29 -14.88 14.74
N ALA A 150 2.56 -15.28 14.65
CA ALA A 150 3.06 -16.01 13.49
C ALA A 150 2.33 -17.36 13.34
N GLN A 151 2.05 -18.05 14.44
CA GLN A 151 1.21 -19.26 14.43
C GLN A 151 -0.22 -18.97 13.99
N ILE A 152 -0.84 -17.87 14.43
CA ILE A 152 -2.17 -17.44 13.98
C ILE A 152 -2.19 -17.25 12.45
N ILE A 153 -1.19 -16.54 11.91
CA ILE A 153 -1.08 -16.28 10.46
C ILE A 153 -0.89 -17.59 9.68
N ALA A 154 -0.01 -18.48 10.18
CA ALA A 154 0.23 -19.78 9.57
C ALA A 154 -1.02 -20.67 9.61
N PHE A 155 -1.73 -20.68 10.74
CA PHE A 155 -2.99 -21.38 10.91
C PHE A 155 -4.02 -20.89 9.88
N CYS A 156 -4.28 -19.59 9.80
CA CYS A 156 -5.24 -19.04 8.84
C CYS A 156 -4.88 -19.32 7.38
N SER A 157 -3.58 -19.34 7.05
CA SER A 157 -3.12 -19.71 5.69
C SER A 157 -3.34 -21.19 5.39
N ALA A 158 -3.08 -22.07 6.36
CA ALA A 158 -3.36 -23.50 6.24
C ALA A 158 -4.86 -23.78 6.14
N THR A 159 -5.70 -23.04 6.88
CA THR A 159 -7.16 -23.14 6.85
C THR A 159 -7.69 -23.02 5.44
N TYR A 160 -7.26 -22.00 4.71
CA TYR A 160 -7.63 -21.77 3.31
C TYR A 160 -7.28 -22.96 2.40
N LEU A 161 -6.06 -23.51 2.54
CA LEU A 161 -5.62 -24.64 1.71
C LEU A 161 -6.44 -25.89 1.99
N LEU A 162 -6.77 -26.14 3.26
CA LEU A 162 -7.59 -27.28 3.68
C LEU A 162 -9.03 -27.18 3.16
N GLY A 163 -9.65 -25.99 3.21
CA GLY A 163 -10.97 -25.77 2.64
C GLY A 163 -10.99 -25.90 1.12
N THR A 164 -9.99 -25.32 0.45
CA THR A 164 -9.81 -25.48 -1.01
C THR A 164 -9.71 -26.97 -1.38
N LEU A 165 -8.89 -27.73 -0.65
CA LEU A 165 -8.71 -29.17 -0.89
C LEU A 165 -10.02 -29.95 -0.66
N ALA A 166 -10.83 -29.56 0.33
CA ALA A 166 -12.13 -30.18 0.61
C ALA A 166 -13.13 -29.94 -0.51
N LEU A 167 -13.24 -28.69 -0.99
CA LEU A 167 -14.16 -28.35 -2.07
C LEU A 167 -13.72 -28.95 -3.41
N VAL A 168 -12.44 -28.84 -3.78
CA VAL A 168 -11.90 -29.49 -4.98
C VAL A 168 -12.09 -31.00 -4.91
N GLY A 169 -11.81 -31.62 -3.76
CA GLY A 169 -12.03 -33.04 -3.53
C GLY A 169 -13.51 -33.44 -3.71
N SER A 170 -14.43 -32.63 -3.21
CA SER A 170 -15.88 -32.83 -3.37
C SER A 170 -16.31 -32.75 -4.83
N ILE A 171 -15.90 -31.69 -5.53
CA ILE A 171 -16.24 -31.44 -6.94
C ILE A 171 -15.72 -32.57 -7.82
N LEU A 172 -14.46 -32.95 -7.68
CA LEU A 172 -13.86 -34.02 -8.48
C LEU A 172 -14.51 -35.39 -8.23
N THR A 173 -15.05 -35.61 -7.04
CA THR A 173 -15.72 -36.87 -6.68
C THR A 173 -17.15 -36.93 -7.22
N ILE A 174 -17.91 -35.83 -7.09
CA ILE A 174 -19.34 -35.76 -7.42
C ILE A 174 -19.53 -35.43 -8.91
N GLU A 175 -18.88 -34.39 -9.40
CA GLU A 175 -19.02 -33.84 -10.77
C GLU A 175 -17.65 -33.68 -11.44
N PRO A 176 -16.94 -34.78 -11.78
CA PRO A 176 -15.58 -34.73 -12.32
C PRO A 176 -15.44 -33.89 -13.61
N HIS A 177 -16.50 -33.77 -14.40
CA HIS A 177 -16.50 -33.01 -15.65
C HIS A 177 -16.95 -31.54 -15.49
N ALA A 178 -17.25 -31.08 -14.27
CA ALA A 178 -17.61 -29.68 -14.00
C ALA A 178 -16.48 -28.69 -14.30
N ILE A 179 -15.22 -29.15 -14.33
CA ILE A 179 -14.04 -28.34 -14.66
C ILE A 179 -13.73 -28.52 -16.15
N PRO A 180 -14.01 -27.51 -17.02
CA PRO A 180 -13.90 -27.68 -18.47
C PRO A 180 -12.49 -28.08 -18.94
N VAL A 181 -11.44 -27.59 -18.27
CA VAL A 181 -10.04 -27.91 -18.59
C VAL A 181 -9.71 -29.39 -18.33
N LEU A 182 -10.38 -30.01 -17.37
CA LEU A 182 -10.17 -31.42 -17.01
C LEU A 182 -11.15 -32.36 -17.71
N SER A 183 -12.09 -31.82 -18.49
CA SER A 183 -13.14 -32.60 -19.17
C SER A 183 -12.58 -33.67 -20.13
N HIS A 184 -11.37 -33.47 -20.65
CA HIS A 184 -10.67 -34.42 -21.52
C HIS A 184 -10.10 -35.65 -20.77
N LEU A 185 -10.01 -35.60 -19.44
CA LEU A 185 -9.49 -36.71 -18.64
C LEU A 185 -10.60 -37.71 -18.30
N PRO A 186 -10.28 -39.02 -18.19
CA PRO A 186 -11.23 -40.03 -17.74
C PRO A 186 -11.80 -39.70 -16.36
N ALA A 187 -13.12 -39.77 -16.21
CA ALA A 187 -13.84 -39.49 -14.96
C ALA A 187 -13.27 -40.26 -13.77
N PHE A 188 -12.83 -41.51 -13.99
CA PHE A 188 -12.24 -42.35 -12.96
C PHE A 188 -10.98 -41.75 -12.33
N LEU A 189 -10.08 -41.17 -13.13
CA LEU A 189 -8.85 -40.54 -12.63
C LEU A 189 -9.16 -39.30 -11.80
N LEU A 190 -10.15 -38.51 -12.24
CA LEU A 190 -10.61 -37.32 -11.52
C LEU A 190 -11.25 -37.69 -10.19
N ARG A 191 -12.12 -38.71 -10.16
CA ARG A 191 -12.71 -39.23 -8.92
C ARG A 191 -11.64 -39.79 -7.98
N LEU A 192 -10.63 -40.49 -8.49
CA LEU A 192 -9.52 -41.00 -7.68
C LEU A 192 -8.71 -39.85 -7.08
N ALA A 193 -8.45 -38.78 -7.85
CA ALA A 193 -7.81 -37.58 -7.34
C ALA A 193 -8.67 -36.90 -6.25
N GLY A 194 -9.98 -36.81 -6.46
CA GLY A 194 -10.93 -36.30 -5.47
C GLY A 194 -10.93 -37.08 -4.15
N LEU A 195 -10.95 -38.42 -4.25
CA LEU A 195 -10.80 -39.31 -3.09
C LEU A 195 -9.42 -39.16 -2.41
N GLY A 196 -8.36 -38.93 -3.20
CA GLY A 196 -7.03 -38.62 -2.68
C GLY A 196 -7.00 -37.33 -1.85
N CYS A 197 -7.67 -36.27 -2.31
CA CYS A 197 -7.83 -35.02 -1.56
C CYS A 197 -8.52 -35.27 -0.20
N TRP A 198 -9.61 -36.03 -0.20
CA TRP A 198 -10.31 -36.43 1.03
C TRP A 198 -9.45 -37.32 1.93
N GLY A 199 -8.63 -38.20 1.36
CA GLY A 199 -7.65 -39.01 2.11
C GLY A 199 -6.62 -38.17 2.84
N ILE A 200 -6.11 -37.10 2.21
CA ILE A 200 -5.18 -36.14 2.85
C ILE A 200 -5.87 -35.42 4.02
N LEU A 201 -7.12 -34.99 3.85
CA LEU A 201 -7.89 -34.34 4.92
C LEU A 201 -8.17 -35.29 6.08
N ALA A 202 -8.54 -36.55 5.78
CA ALA A 202 -8.72 -37.58 6.79
C ALA A 202 -7.41 -37.86 7.55
N ALA A 203 -6.28 -37.96 6.84
CA ALA A 203 -4.97 -38.11 7.44
C ALA A 203 -4.61 -36.93 8.35
N TYR A 204 -4.92 -35.69 7.95
CA TYR A 204 -4.73 -34.50 8.78
C TYR A 204 -5.53 -34.56 10.08
N VAL A 205 -6.82 -34.92 10.00
CA VAL A 205 -7.71 -35.04 11.18
C VAL A 205 -7.27 -36.18 12.10
N VAL A 206 -6.87 -37.33 11.54
CA VAL A 206 -6.35 -38.47 12.31
C VAL A 206 -5.02 -38.12 12.95
N PHE A 207 -4.12 -37.46 12.24
CA PHE A 207 -2.82 -37.05 12.77
C PHE A 207 -2.95 -36.04 13.92
N SER A 208 -3.90 -35.10 13.80
CA SER A 208 -4.33 -34.18 14.86
C SER A 208 -4.78 -34.88 16.15
N ARG A 209 -5.29 -36.12 16.06
CA ARG A 209 -5.67 -36.94 17.22
C ARG A 209 -4.46 -37.63 17.88
N ILE A 210 -3.46 -38.01 17.10
CA ILE A 210 -2.34 -38.86 17.56
C ILE A 210 -1.17 -38.01 18.10
N ARG A 211 -0.84 -36.89 17.46
CA ARG A 211 0.32 -36.05 17.81
C ARG A 211 -0.11 -34.59 17.97
N ARG A 212 0.10 -34.04 19.16
CA ARG A 212 -0.15 -32.61 19.47
C ARG A 212 1.05 -31.72 19.15
N HIS A 213 2.26 -32.23 19.25
CA HIS A 213 3.49 -31.48 18.99
C HIS A 213 4.34 -32.24 17.97
N VAL A 214 4.73 -31.54 16.90
CA VAL A 214 5.67 -32.06 15.91
C VAL A 214 6.85 -31.12 15.80
N LYS A 215 8.03 -31.66 16.06
CA LYS A 215 9.28 -30.93 15.91
C LYS A 215 9.76 -31.03 14.47
N ILE A 216 9.55 -29.96 13.69
CA ILE A 216 10.11 -29.85 12.35
C ILE A 216 11.40 -29.04 12.46
N TRP A 217 12.54 -29.76 12.41
CA TRP A 217 13.88 -29.18 12.48
C TRP A 217 14.17 -28.51 13.85
N ARG A 218 14.14 -27.18 13.93
CA ARG A 218 14.28 -26.40 15.18
C ARG A 218 12.96 -25.84 15.70
N TYR A 219 11.86 -26.00 14.95
CA TYR A 219 10.57 -25.42 15.29
C TYR A 219 9.64 -26.51 15.84
N GLU A 220 8.99 -26.23 16.95
CA GLU A 220 7.95 -27.06 17.52
C GLU A 220 6.60 -26.50 17.05
N ILE A 221 5.90 -27.26 16.22
CA ILE A 221 4.60 -26.88 15.67
C ILE A 221 3.55 -27.65 16.47
N GLU A 222 2.66 -26.91 17.16
CA GLU A 222 1.49 -27.50 17.82
C GLU A 222 0.39 -27.72 16.79
N ILE A 223 -0.04 -28.97 16.66
CA ILE A 223 -1.12 -29.37 15.74
C ILE A 223 -2.46 -29.10 16.44
N PRO A 224 -3.45 -28.53 15.73
CA PRO A 224 -4.75 -28.26 16.32
C PRO A 224 -5.41 -29.53 16.84
N SER A 225 -6.21 -29.39 17.89
CA SER A 225 -7.07 -30.48 18.38
C SER A 225 -8.05 -30.93 17.29
N THR A 226 -8.51 -32.17 17.34
CA THR A 226 -9.39 -32.75 16.31
C THR A 226 -10.64 -31.91 16.06
N GLY A 227 -11.25 -31.34 17.12
CA GLY A 227 -12.39 -30.44 16.98
C GLY A 227 -12.04 -29.14 16.23
N ILE A 228 -10.88 -28.54 16.51
CA ILE A 228 -10.39 -27.35 15.80
C ILE A 228 -10.04 -27.71 14.35
N ALA A 229 -9.43 -28.85 14.09
CA ALA A 229 -9.07 -29.30 12.74
C ALA A 229 -10.30 -29.52 11.85
N ILE A 230 -11.36 -30.16 12.38
CA ILE A 230 -12.63 -30.33 11.65
C ILE A 230 -13.30 -28.97 11.43
N ALA A 231 -13.37 -28.12 12.47
CA ALA A 231 -13.92 -26.79 12.35
C ALA A 231 -13.15 -25.94 11.32
N GLN A 232 -11.82 -26.07 11.26
CA GLN A 232 -10.95 -25.39 10.31
C GLN A 232 -11.31 -25.76 8.86
N ILE A 233 -11.49 -27.05 8.57
CA ILE A 233 -11.91 -27.52 7.23
C ILE A 233 -13.31 -27.00 6.91
N ALA A 234 -14.26 -27.18 7.83
CA ALA A 234 -15.67 -26.83 7.61
C ALA A 234 -15.88 -25.32 7.41
N VAL A 235 -15.27 -24.49 8.27
CA VAL A 235 -15.34 -23.02 8.18
C VAL A 235 -14.75 -22.54 6.86
N SER A 236 -13.62 -23.13 6.42
CA SER A 236 -13.01 -22.69 5.17
C SER A 236 -13.80 -23.09 3.93
N ALA A 237 -14.31 -24.32 3.89
CA ALA A 237 -15.19 -24.77 2.82
C ALA A 237 -16.49 -23.94 2.77
N ALA A 238 -17.08 -23.64 3.93
CA ALA A 238 -18.28 -22.82 4.02
C ALA A 238 -18.05 -21.37 3.56
N ASP A 239 -16.90 -20.79 3.93
CA ASP A 239 -16.52 -19.44 3.50
C ASP A 239 -16.37 -19.35 1.99
N MET A 240 -15.57 -20.24 1.37
CA MET A 240 -15.38 -20.23 -0.09
C MET A 240 -16.70 -20.48 -0.85
N ALA A 241 -17.56 -21.36 -0.33
CA ALA A 241 -18.89 -21.57 -0.88
C ALA A 241 -19.77 -20.30 -0.76
N ALA A 242 -19.77 -19.66 0.41
CA ALA A 242 -20.49 -18.41 0.63
C ALA A 242 -19.96 -17.28 -0.27
N THR A 243 -18.64 -17.20 -0.49
CA THR A 243 -18.05 -16.21 -1.40
C THR A 243 -18.46 -16.47 -2.86
N ALA A 244 -18.45 -17.73 -3.31
CA ALA A 244 -18.94 -18.08 -4.64
C ALA A 244 -20.42 -17.75 -4.82
N LEU A 245 -21.22 -17.93 -3.76
CA LEU A 245 -22.65 -17.64 -3.78
C LEU A 245 -22.97 -16.17 -4.11
N ILE A 246 -22.07 -15.23 -3.77
CA ILE A 246 -22.23 -13.80 -4.08
C ILE A 246 -22.35 -13.56 -5.58
N ALA A 247 -21.47 -14.18 -6.37
CA ALA A 247 -21.48 -14.02 -7.82
C ALA A 247 -22.60 -14.89 -8.44
N TYR A 248 -22.81 -16.10 -7.92
CA TYR A 248 -23.87 -16.99 -8.40
C TYR A 248 -25.27 -16.40 -8.22
N SER A 249 -25.54 -15.69 -7.11
CA SER A 249 -26.86 -15.11 -6.84
C SER A 249 -27.23 -13.98 -7.81
N VAL A 250 -26.23 -13.38 -8.46
CA VAL A 250 -26.37 -12.24 -9.38
C VAL A 250 -26.34 -12.71 -10.84
N LEU A 251 -25.98 -13.96 -11.11
CA LEU A 251 -26.08 -14.51 -12.45
C LEU A 251 -27.55 -14.58 -12.90
N PRO A 252 -27.82 -14.29 -14.18
CA PRO A 252 -29.14 -14.50 -14.73
C PRO A 252 -29.49 -16.00 -14.71
N PRO A 253 -30.77 -16.34 -14.56
CA PRO A 253 -31.21 -17.73 -14.56
C PRO A 253 -30.87 -18.38 -15.90
N LEU A 254 -30.07 -19.44 -15.87
CA LEU A 254 -29.73 -20.21 -17.06
C LEU A 254 -30.92 -21.07 -17.52
N PRO A 255 -31.00 -21.40 -18.82
CA PRO A 255 -31.97 -22.37 -19.31
C PRO A 255 -31.82 -23.70 -18.55
N PRO A 256 -32.93 -24.36 -18.16
CA PRO A 256 -32.89 -25.63 -17.41
C PRO A 256 -32.05 -26.72 -18.09
N GLU A 257 -31.92 -26.66 -19.41
CA GLU A 257 -31.18 -27.59 -20.26
C GLU A 257 -29.65 -27.52 -20.11
N ALA A 258 -29.11 -26.44 -19.52
CA ALA A 258 -27.67 -26.23 -19.39
C ALA A 258 -27.01 -27.09 -18.29
N HIS A 259 -27.79 -27.80 -17.46
CA HIS A 259 -27.30 -28.55 -16.28
C HIS A 259 -26.28 -27.75 -15.44
N PHE A 260 -26.49 -26.44 -15.34
CA PHE A 260 -25.57 -25.53 -14.67
C PHE A 260 -26.09 -25.21 -13.27
N GLY A 261 -25.55 -25.90 -12.26
CA GLY A 261 -25.89 -25.68 -10.86
C GLY A 261 -24.80 -24.92 -10.09
N PHE A 262 -25.07 -24.69 -8.80
CA PHE A 262 -24.10 -24.07 -7.89
C PHE A 262 -22.78 -24.86 -7.81
N GLY A 263 -22.79 -26.19 -7.92
CA GLY A 263 -21.59 -27.03 -7.92
C GLY A 263 -20.62 -26.68 -9.05
N THR A 264 -21.12 -26.61 -10.28
CA THR A 264 -20.35 -26.16 -11.46
C THR A 264 -19.81 -24.75 -11.28
N PHE A 265 -20.65 -23.82 -10.81
CA PHE A 265 -20.20 -22.44 -10.56
C PHE A 265 -19.10 -22.38 -9.49
N LEU A 266 -19.25 -23.13 -8.40
CA LEU A 266 -18.26 -23.21 -7.33
C LEU A 266 -16.91 -23.74 -7.85
N ALA A 267 -16.93 -24.73 -8.74
CA ALA A 267 -15.72 -25.23 -9.40
C ALA A 267 -15.02 -24.15 -10.24
N ILE A 268 -15.80 -23.43 -11.05
CA ILE A 268 -15.30 -22.31 -11.86
C ILE A 268 -14.72 -21.21 -10.96
N TYR A 269 -15.41 -20.86 -9.87
CA TYR A 269 -14.98 -19.86 -8.91
C TYR A 269 -13.66 -20.24 -8.24
N ILE A 270 -13.54 -21.46 -7.71
CA ILE A 270 -12.31 -21.93 -7.05
C ILE A 270 -11.13 -21.93 -8.02
N ALA A 271 -11.33 -22.41 -9.25
CA ALA A 271 -10.29 -22.40 -10.29
C ALA A 271 -9.84 -20.96 -10.62
N SER A 272 -10.80 -20.05 -10.81
CA SER A 272 -10.53 -18.64 -11.12
C SER A 272 -9.85 -17.91 -9.96
N TYR A 273 -10.31 -18.14 -8.72
CA TYR A 273 -9.72 -17.55 -7.52
C TYR A 273 -8.30 -18.05 -7.28
N THR A 274 -8.07 -19.35 -7.46
CA THR A 274 -6.73 -19.95 -7.35
C THR A 274 -5.78 -19.40 -8.41
N ALA A 275 -6.23 -19.23 -9.66
CA ALA A 275 -5.44 -18.60 -10.71
C ALA A 275 -5.06 -17.14 -10.34
N GLY A 276 -6.01 -16.37 -9.81
CA GLY A 276 -5.76 -15.01 -9.32
C GLY A 276 -4.75 -14.96 -8.16
N LEU A 277 -4.84 -15.90 -7.22
CA LEU A 277 -3.92 -16.01 -6.08
C LEU A 277 -2.50 -16.36 -6.52
N VAL A 278 -2.34 -17.32 -7.43
CA VAL A 278 -1.04 -17.70 -8.01
C VAL A 278 -0.40 -16.54 -8.76
N ALA A 279 -1.20 -15.73 -9.46
CA ALA A 279 -0.69 -14.57 -10.17
C ALA A 279 -0.16 -13.46 -9.24
N SER A 280 -0.53 -13.47 -7.94
CA SER A 280 -0.12 -12.47 -6.94
C SER A 280 -0.41 -11.01 -7.34
N VAL A 281 -1.31 -10.81 -8.31
CA VAL A 281 -1.74 -9.48 -8.78
C VAL A 281 -2.65 -8.86 -7.71
N PRO A 282 -2.55 -7.55 -7.44
CA PRO A 282 -3.50 -6.87 -6.54
C PRO A 282 -4.95 -7.09 -6.95
N GLY A 283 -5.78 -7.52 -6.01
CA GLY A 283 -7.17 -7.89 -6.30
C GLY A 283 -7.34 -9.20 -7.09
N GLY A 284 -6.28 -9.84 -7.57
CA GLY A 284 -6.40 -10.78 -8.69
C GLY A 284 -6.99 -10.14 -9.94
N LEU A 285 -6.89 -8.80 -10.06
CA LEU A 285 -7.48 -8.03 -11.15
C LEU A 285 -6.97 -8.54 -12.49
N GLY A 286 -7.88 -8.72 -13.44
CA GLY A 286 -7.58 -9.28 -14.74
C GLY A 286 -7.57 -10.80 -14.75
N VAL A 287 -6.74 -11.45 -13.92
CA VAL A 287 -6.54 -12.91 -13.98
C VAL A 287 -7.77 -13.67 -13.50
N PHE A 288 -8.31 -13.30 -12.32
CA PHE A 288 -9.57 -13.87 -11.83
C PHE A 288 -10.71 -13.61 -12.81
N ASP A 289 -10.82 -12.36 -13.28
CA ASP A 289 -11.92 -11.92 -14.14
C ASP A 289 -11.87 -12.64 -15.50
N SER A 290 -10.68 -12.80 -16.08
CA SER A 290 -10.47 -13.53 -17.35
C SER A 290 -10.77 -15.01 -17.20
N ALA A 291 -10.32 -15.64 -16.12
CA ALA A 291 -10.57 -17.06 -15.87
C ALA A 291 -12.08 -17.32 -15.70
N MET A 292 -12.76 -16.47 -14.94
CA MET A 292 -14.21 -16.52 -14.76
C MET A 292 -14.95 -16.31 -16.09
N LEU A 293 -14.56 -15.28 -16.86
CA LEU A 293 -15.14 -14.97 -18.16
C LEU A 293 -15.00 -16.14 -19.14
N LEU A 294 -13.79 -16.70 -19.28
CA LEU A 294 -13.54 -17.81 -20.20
C LEU A 294 -14.31 -19.07 -19.82
N ALA A 295 -14.45 -19.34 -18.52
CA ALA A 295 -15.16 -20.52 -18.03
C ALA A 295 -16.68 -20.40 -18.12
N LEU A 296 -17.25 -19.19 -17.97
CA LEU A 296 -18.69 -18.95 -18.06
C LEU A 296 -19.18 -18.64 -19.49
N ARG A 297 -18.29 -18.21 -20.39
CA ARG A 297 -18.62 -17.87 -21.79
C ARG A 297 -19.42 -18.95 -22.55
N PRO A 298 -19.21 -20.26 -22.33
CA PRO A 298 -20.03 -21.29 -22.99
C PRO A 298 -21.51 -21.25 -22.58
N TYR A 299 -21.82 -20.65 -21.43
CA TYR A 299 -23.14 -20.67 -20.81
C TYR A 299 -23.86 -19.33 -20.87
N LEU A 300 -23.12 -18.22 -20.80
CA LEU A 300 -23.66 -16.87 -20.70
C LEU A 300 -22.97 -15.89 -21.65
N PRO A 301 -23.68 -14.88 -22.15
CA PRO A 301 -23.09 -13.81 -22.93
C PRO A 301 -22.13 -12.96 -22.07
N VAL A 302 -21.09 -12.42 -22.71
CA VAL A 302 -20.01 -11.69 -22.01
C VAL A 302 -20.49 -10.49 -21.17
N PRO A 303 -21.46 -9.65 -21.60
CA PRO A 303 -21.97 -8.56 -20.78
C PRO A 303 -22.50 -9.01 -19.42
N GLU A 304 -23.25 -10.11 -19.37
CA GLU A 304 -23.86 -10.65 -18.14
C GLU A 304 -22.79 -11.17 -17.18
N ILE A 305 -21.78 -11.87 -17.71
CA ILE A 305 -20.65 -12.34 -16.90
C ILE A 305 -19.89 -11.15 -16.31
N MET A 306 -19.64 -10.12 -17.12
CA MET A 306 -18.97 -8.89 -16.66
C MET A 306 -19.80 -8.15 -15.61
N GLY A 307 -21.12 -8.08 -15.79
CA GLY A 307 -22.05 -7.52 -14.79
C GLY A 307 -21.94 -8.23 -13.45
N ALA A 308 -22.00 -9.57 -13.45
CA ALA A 308 -21.84 -10.38 -12.24
C ALA A 308 -20.46 -10.22 -11.58
N ILE A 309 -19.37 -10.19 -12.36
CA ILE A 309 -18.01 -9.93 -11.85
C ILE A 309 -17.92 -8.55 -11.19
N LEU A 310 -18.50 -7.52 -11.80
CA LEU A 310 -18.49 -6.16 -11.25
C LEU A 310 -19.27 -6.06 -9.93
N VAL A 311 -20.46 -6.68 -9.85
CA VAL A 311 -21.23 -6.74 -8.59
C VAL A 311 -20.50 -7.53 -7.52
N PHE A 312 -19.91 -8.68 -7.88
CA PHE A 312 -19.06 -9.46 -6.98
C PHE A 312 -17.89 -8.62 -6.43
N ARG A 313 -17.21 -7.86 -7.28
CA ARG A 313 -16.12 -6.93 -6.89
C ARG A 313 -16.64 -5.85 -5.95
N LEU A 314 -17.79 -5.27 -6.25
CA LEU A 314 -18.42 -4.24 -5.43
C LEU A 314 -18.70 -4.78 -4.01
N PHE A 315 -19.36 -5.93 -3.93
CA PHE A 315 -19.80 -6.52 -2.67
C PHE A 315 -18.65 -7.14 -1.86
N TYR A 316 -17.74 -7.88 -2.48
CA TYR A 316 -16.70 -8.61 -1.74
C TYR A 316 -15.41 -7.81 -1.53
N TYR A 317 -15.10 -6.84 -2.40
CA TYR A 317 -13.84 -6.09 -2.34
C TYR A 317 -14.05 -4.64 -1.91
N ILE A 318 -14.93 -3.89 -2.59
CA ILE A 318 -15.01 -2.43 -2.46
C ILE A 318 -15.78 -2.01 -1.21
N ILE A 319 -17.03 -2.47 -1.04
CA ILE A 319 -17.86 -2.11 0.12
C ILE A 319 -17.16 -2.49 1.44
N PRO A 320 -16.62 -3.71 1.62
CA PRO A 320 -15.91 -4.09 2.83
C PRO A 320 -14.65 -3.26 3.07
N LEU A 321 -13.95 -2.82 2.01
CA LEU A 321 -12.80 -1.92 2.12
C LEU A 321 -13.18 -0.55 2.67
N VAL A 322 -14.27 0.02 2.16
CA VAL A 322 -14.81 1.29 2.67
C VAL A 322 -15.25 1.11 4.13
N MET A 323 -15.96 0.03 4.47
CA MET A 323 -16.37 -0.27 5.84
C MET A 323 -15.18 -0.42 6.79
N ALA A 324 -14.16 -1.20 6.42
CA ALA A 324 -12.95 -1.38 7.24
C ALA A 324 -12.25 -0.04 7.46
N GLY A 325 -12.14 0.77 6.41
CA GLY A 325 -11.61 2.12 6.51
C GLY A 325 -12.40 3.01 7.47
N LEU A 326 -13.74 3.02 7.35
CA LEU A 326 -14.62 3.80 8.21
C LEU A 326 -14.54 3.36 9.68
N MET A 327 -14.43 2.05 9.93
CA MET A 327 -14.21 1.54 11.29
C MET A 327 -12.89 2.06 11.88
N PHE A 328 -11.82 2.12 11.08
CA PHE A 328 -10.54 2.70 11.49
C PHE A 328 -10.62 4.22 11.69
N ALA A 329 -11.31 4.93 10.80
CA ALA A 329 -11.55 6.36 10.91
C ALA A 329 -12.33 6.69 12.19
N GLY A 330 -13.37 5.91 12.48
CA GLY A 330 -14.15 5.99 13.72
C GLY A 330 -13.32 5.69 14.96
N HIS A 331 -12.45 4.67 14.93
CA HIS A 331 -11.55 4.36 16.04
C HIS A 331 -10.59 5.54 16.35
N GLU A 332 -10.02 6.16 15.33
CA GLU A 332 -9.15 7.34 15.45
C GLU A 332 -9.93 8.56 16.00
N LEU A 333 -11.17 8.78 15.56
CA LEU A 333 -12.04 9.84 16.06
C LEU A 333 -12.40 9.64 17.54
N PHE A 334 -12.70 8.40 17.93
CA PHE A 334 -13.05 8.06 19.31
C PHE A 334 -11.86 8.24 20.27
N LEU A 335 -10.66 7.77 19.87
CA LEU A 335 -9.42 7.98 20.63
C LEU A 335 -9.10 9.47 20.83
N ARG A 336 -9.40 10.32 19.85
CA ARG A 336 -9.23 11.78 19.96
C ARG A 336 -10.29 12.42 20.84
N GLY A 337 -11.54 11.96 20.77
CA GLY A 337 -12.63 12.41 21.63
C GLY A 337 -12.33 12.16 23.10
N GLU A 338 -11.83 10.97 23.44
CA GLU A 338 -11.40 10.64 24.81
C GLU A 338 -10.22 11.53 25.25
N GLN A 339 -9.23 11.78 24.39
CA GLN A 339 -8.12 12.68 24.72
C GLN A 339 -8.57 14.13 24.94
N ALA A 340 -9.56 14.61 24.18
CA ALA A 340 -10.10 15.96 24.31
C ALA A 340 -10.95 16.11 25.58
N LEU A 341 -11.77 15.11 25.91
CA LEU A 341 -12.57 15.07 27.15
C LEU A 341 -11.69 14.93 28.39
N VAL A 342 -10.63 14.11 28.33
CA VAL A 342 -9.64 13.98 29.42
C VAL A 342 -8.82 15.26 29.57
N SER A 343 -8.48 15.95 28.47
CA SER A 343 -7.78 17.26 28.53
C SER A 343 -8.66 18.36 29.12
N ALA A 344 -9.98 18.20 29.12
CA ALA A 344 -10.93 19.12 29.73
C ALA A 344 -11.19 18.85 31.23
N GLY A 345 -10.65 17.79 31.82
CA GLY A 345 -10.91 17.45 33.23
C GLY A 345 -9.97 16.40 33.85
N GLN A 346 -8.76 16.84 34.24
CA GLN A 346 -7.74 16.15 35.08
C GLN A 346 -6.64 15.32 34.37
N ALA A 347 -5.50 15.24 35.08
CA ALA A 347 -4.17 14.84 34.63
C ALA A 347 -4.08 13.48 33.92
N PRO A 348 -3.17 13.32 32.93
CA PRO A 348 -3.26 12.25 31.95
C PRO A 348 -2.73 10.91 32.49
N ARG A 349 -3.60 9.88 32.53
CA ARG A 349 -3.15 8.48 32.45
C ARG A 349 -2.78 8.20 31.00
N ARG A 350 -1.56 8.58 30.60
CA ARG A 350 -1.00 8.26 29.28
C ARG A 350 -0.81 6.73 29.17
N ILE A 351 -1.82 6.03 28.68
CA ILE A 351 -1.56 4.81 27.92
C ILE A 351 -0.83 5.30 26.67
N ARG A 352 0.51 5.27 26.68
CA ARG A 352 1.33 5.56 25.50
C ARG A 352 1.31 4.30 24.64
N PRO A 353 0.52 4.19 23.57
CA PRO A 353 0.80 3.16 22.57
C PRO A 353 2.22 3.41 22.05
N SER A 354 3.04 2.37 22.04
CA SER A 354 4.40 2.45 21.49
C SER A 354 4.37 3.10 20.10
N GLN A 355 5.32 3.96 19.77
CA GLN A 355 5.31 4.73 18.52
C GLN A 355 5.27 3.86 17.26
N VAL A 356 5.79 2.63 17.35
CA VAL A 356 5.69 1.60 16.30
C VAL A 356 4.22 1.29 15.94
N VAL A 357 3.31 1.34 16.92
CA VAL A 357 1.86 1.15 16.72
C VAL A 357 1.25 2.34 15.97
N ARG A 358 1.69 3.57 16.26
CA ARG A 358 1.19 4.81 15.63
C ARG A 358 1.68 4.97 14.18
N GLU A 359 2.88 4.50 13.88
CA GLU A 359 3.44 4.55 12.52
C GLU A 359 2.79 3.53 11.59
N SER A 360 2.54 2.30 12.08
CA SER A 360 1.82 1.27 11.32
C SER A 360 0.32 1.62 11.11
N GLU A 361 -0.28 2.36 12.05
CA GLU A 361 -1.63 2.95 11.92
C GLU A 361 -1.73 3.98 10.80
N ALA A 362 -0.71 4.82 10.68
CA ALA A 362 -0.61 5.79 9.61
C ALA A 362 -0.29 5.13 8.26
N ASP A 363 0.44 4.01 8.20
CA ASP A 363 0.70 3.28 6.94
C ASP A 363 -0.59 2.62 6.44
N PHE A 364 -1.34 2.00 7.35
CA PHE A 364 -2.59 1.35 7.05
C PHE A 364 -3.66 2.34 6.53
N SER A 365 -3.90 3.44 7.26
CA SER A 365 -4.92 4.43 6.90
C SER A 365 -4.62 5.11 5.57
N VAL A 366 -3.35 5.45 5.31
CA VAL A 366 -2.91 6.04 4.03
C VAL A 366 -3.08 5.05 2.88
N THR A 367 -2.79 3.77 3.10
CA THR A 367 -2.96 2.75 2.06
C THR A 367 -4.44 2.60 1.68
N ILE A 368 -5.35 2.49 2.67
CA ILE A 368 -6.79 2.40 2.41
C ILE A 368 -7.31 3.67 1.73
N ALA A 369 -6.97 4.84 2.25
CA ALA A 369 -7.36 6.13 1.69
C ALA A 369 -6.93 6.24 0.21
N THR A 370 -5.71 5.83 -0.10
CA THR A 370 -5.16 5.81 -1.46
C THR A 370 -5.97 4.88 -2.37
N SER A 371 -6.17 3.62 -1.97
CA SER A 371 -6.88 2.62 -2.78
C SER A 371 -8.33 3.00 -3.02
N VAL A 372 -9.05 3.36 -1.95
CA VAL A 372 -10.47 3.75 -2.04
C VAL A 372 -10.64 5.01 -2.89
N GLN A 373 -9.77 6.02 -2.73
CA GLN A 373 -9.84 7.22 -3.55
C GLN A 373 -9.57 6.95 -5.04
N ALA A 374 -8.58 6.10 -5.35
CA ALA A 374 -8.28 5.75 -6.73
C ALA A 374 -9.46 5.05 -7.39
N VAL A 375 -10.08 4.08 -6.70
CA VAL A 375 -11.28 3.38 -7.18
C VAL A 375 -12.45 4.35 -7.34
N ALA A 376 -12.69 5.22 -6.36
CA ALA A 376 -13.74 6.24 -6.44
C ALA A 376 -13.53 7.19 -7.63
N GLY A 377 -12.29 7.60 -7.90
CA GLY A 377 -11.94 8.41 -9.06
C GLY A 377 -12.24 7.70 -10.39
N ILE A 378 -11.87 6.42 -10.51
CA ILE A 378 -12.16 5.60 -11.70
C ILE A 378 -13.67 5.44 -11.91
N LEU A 379 -14.40 5.10 -10.84
CA LEU A 379 -15.86 4.96 -10.88
C LEU A 379 -16.54 6.29 -11.24
N LEU A 380 -16.02 7.42 -10.78
CA LEU A 380 -16.54 8.74 -11.12
C LEU A 380 -16.35 9.06 -12.61
N VAL A 381 -15.18 8.74 -13.17
CA VAL A 381 -14.94 8.85 -14.62
C VAL A 381 -15.90 7.94 -15.39
N PHE A 382 -16.04 6.69 -14.97
CA PHE A 382 -16.94 5.73 -15.61
C PHE A 382 -18.39 6.21 -15.58
N TYR A 383 -18.86 6.68 -14.42
CA TYR A 383 -20.19 7.24 -14.24
C TYR A 383 -20.43 8.44 -15.17
N ALA A 384 -19.53 9.41 -15.19
CA ALA A 384 -19.66 10.59 -16.04
C ALA A 384 -19.63 10.28 -17.54
N LEU A 385 -18.97 9.17 -17.93
CA LEU A 385 -18.95 8.72 -19.33
C LEU A 385 -20.22 7.98 -19.74
N VAL A 386 -20.70 7.07 -18.90
CA VAL A 386 -21.72 6.07 -19.26
C VAL A 386 -23.13 6.52 -18.91
N ALA A 387 -23.31 7.26 -17.81
CA ALA A 387 -24.63 7.61 -17.33
C ALA A 387 -25.37 8.51 -18.33
N GLU A 388 -26.65 8.21 -18.55
CA GLU A 388 -27.52 9.03 -19.37
C GLU A 388 -27.71 10.42 -18.73
N LEU A 389 -27.86 11.43 -19.58
CA LEU A 389 -28.17 12.79 -19.10
C LEU A 389 -29.67 12.83 -18.81
N PRO A 390 -30.10 13.36 -17.66
CA PRO A 390 -31.52 13.53 -17.39
C PRO A 390 -32.13 14.45 -18.46
N PRO A 391 -33.34 14.14 -18.97
CA PRO A 391 -34.01 14.95 -19.97
C PRO A 391 -34.52 16.25 -19.32
N LEU A 392 -33.62 17.21 -19.11
CA LEU A 392 -33.96 18.52 -18.55
C LEU A 392 -34.64 19.37 -19.63
N ARG A 393 -35.86 19.83 -19.34
CA ARG A 393 -36.71 20.61 -20.27
C ARG A 393 -36.21 22.03 -20.52
N THR A 394 -35.25 22.52 -19.73
CA THR A 394 -34.70 23.88 -19.84
C THR A 394 -33.28 23.87 -20.41
N SER A 395 -32.99 24.80 -21.32
CA SER A 395 -31.65 24.96 -21.93
C SER A 395 -30.55 25.22 -20.88
N LEU A 396 -30.88 25.95 -19.81
CA LEU A 396 -29.98 26.19 -18.68
C LEU A 396 -29.68 24.89 -17.90
N GLY A 397 -30.68 24.05 -17.62
CA GLY A 397 -30.47 22.77 -16.94
C GLY A 397 -29.62 21.81 -17.77
N ALA A 398 -29.85 21.77 -19.08
CA ALA A 398 -29.03 21.01 -20.01
C ALA A 398 -27.57 21.50 -20.04
N ALA A 399 -27.34 22.82 -20.04
CA ALA A 399 -25.99 23.38 -19.99
C ALA A 399 -25.28 23.07 -18.65
N VAL A 400 -25.98 23.21 -17.52
CA VAL A 400 -25.43 22.93 -16.19
C VAL A 400 -25.04 21.46 -16.03
N SER A 401 -25.90 20.52 -16.44
CA SER A 401 -25.59 19.08 -16.38
C SER A 401 -24.43 18.69 -17.29
N GLN A 402 -24.30 19.29 -18.47
CA GLN A 402 -23.18 19.06 -19.39
C GLN A 402 -21.85 19.58 -18.84
N ILE A 403 -21.85 20.78 -18.25
CA ILE A 403 -20.68 21.35 -17.60
C ILE A 403 -20.30 20.47 -16.40
N ALA A 404 -21.27 20.02 -15.61
CA ALA A 404 -21.04 19.12 -14.49
C ALA A 404 -20.39 17.80 -14.93
N ASP A 405 -20.83 17.18 -16.02
CA ASP A 405 -20.22 15.95 -16.54
C ASP A 405 -18.75 16.12 -16.92
N LEU A 406 -18.41 17.22 -17.60
CA LEU A 406 -17.02 17.53 -17.92
C LEU A 406 -16.19 17.69 -16.64
N PHE A 407 -16.67 18.48 -15.67
CA PHE A 407 -15.95 18.66 -14.41
C PHE A 407 -15.86 17.38 -13.57
N LEU A 408 -16.83 16.48 -13.64
CA LEU A 408 -16.82 15.18 -12.97
C LEU A 408 -15.75 14.25 -13.57
N THR A 409 -15.60 14.20 -14.90
CA THR A 409 -14.51 13.42 -15.53
C THR A 409 -13.13 13.95 -15.13
N VAL A 410 -12.94 15.28 -15.16
CA VAL A 410 -11.70 15.93 -14.72
C VAL A 410 -11.43 15.67 -13.25
N SER A 411 -12.46 15.77 -12.40
CA SER A 411 -12.35 15.49 -10.96
C SER A 411 -11.97 14.04 -10.71
N GLY A 412 -12.56 13.08 -11.43
CA GLY A 412 -12.22 11.66 -11.32
C GLY A 412 -10.76 11.37 -11.67
N VAL A 413 -10.26 11.91 -12.79
CA VAL A 413 -8.83 11.82 -13.17
C VAL A 413 -7.93 12.47 -12.12
N ALA A 414 -8.32 13.65 -11.61
CA ALA A 414 -7.57 14.33 -10.55
C ALA A 414 -7.51 13.51 -9.26
N LEU A 415 -8.60 12.86 -8.84
CA LEU A 415 -8.64 11.99 -7.65
C LEU A 415 -7.68 10.80 -7.78
N VAL A 416 -7.60 10.18 -8.96
CA VAL A 416 -6.64 9.10 -9.25
C VAL A 416 -5.19 9.61 -9.15
N GLY A 417 -4.89 10.77 -9.74
CA GLY A 417 -3.57 11.39 -9.63
C GLY A 417 -3.21 11.77 -8.19
N LEU A 418 -4.17 12.31 -7.44
CA LEU A 418 -4.01 12.69 -6.04
C LEU A 418 -3.86 11.48 -5.11
N ALA A 419 -4.41 10.32 -5.45
CA ALA A 419 -4.21 9.08 -4.70
C ALA A 419 -2.72 8.72 -4.65
N MET A 420 -1.97 8.93 -5.73
CA MET A 420 -0.50 8.77 -5.70
C MET A 420 0.16 9.77 -4.73
N GLY A 421 -0.35 11.00 -4.62
CA GLY A 421 0.11 11.98 -3.63
C GLY A 421 -0.18 11.58 -2.19
N LEU A 422 -1.36 10.98 -1.93
CA LEU A 422 -1.70 10.39 -0.64
C LEU A 422 -0.74 9.25 -0.26
N SER A 423 -0.43 8.35 -1.21
CA SER A 423 0.53 7.25 -1.00
C SER A 423 1.92 7.75 -0.57
N GLN A 424 2.30 8.95 -1.02
CA GLN A 424 3.56 9.60 -0.66
C GLN A 424 3.50 10.38 0.66
N ARG A 425 2.34 10.43 1.33
CA ARG A 425 2.02 11.16 2.57
C ARG A 425 2.07 12.67 2.45
N VAL A 426 1.73 13.21 1.29
CA VAL A 426 1.79 14.66 1.01
C VAL A 426 0.57 15.37 1.59
N ALA A 427 0.80 16.38 2.44
CA ALA A 427 -0.24 17.15 3.12
C ALA A 427 -1.14 17.94 2.14
N LEU A 428 -0.55 18.48 1.06
CA LEU A 428 -1.29 19.16 0.01
C LEU A 428 -2.25 18.20 -0.71
N ALA A 429 -1.78 16.98 -1.01
CA ALA A 429 -2.60 15.97 -1.68
C ALA A 429 -3.84 15.62 -0.85
N TRP A 430 -3.72 15.52 0.48
CA TRP A 430 -4.85 15.34 1.38
C TRP A 430 -5.86 16.50 1.32
N LYS A 431 -5.41 17.76 1.41
CA LYS A 431 -6.30 18.93 1.32
C LYS A 431 -7.01 19.01 -0.02
N VAL A 432 -6.27 18.87 -1.12
CA VAL A 432 -6.83 18.95 -2.47
C VAL A 432 -7.78 17.78 -2.73
N SER A 433 -7.47 16.58 -2.24
CA SER A 433 -8.38 15.42 -2.36
C SER A 433 -9.72 15.67 -1.68
N LEU A 434 -9.74 16.20 -0.45
CA LEU A 434 -10.98 16.55 0.23
C LEU A 434 -11.77 17.64 -0.51
N GLY A 435 -11.07 18.65 -1.05
CA GLY A 435 -11.70 19.69 -1.87
C GLY A 435 -12.34 19.14 -3.14
N VAL A 436 -11.62 18.28 -3.88
CA VAL A 436 -12.12 17.67 -5.13
C VAL A 436 -13.25 16.68 -4.84
N LEU A 437 -13.18 15.89 -3.77
CA LEU A 437 -14.27 15.00 -3.34
C LEU A 437 -15.53 15.82 -3.00
N GLY A 438 -15.39 16.88 -2.20
CA GLY A 438 -16.50 17.76 -1.85
C GLY A 438 -17.12 18.45 -3.07
N ALA A 439 -16.29 18.98 -3.98
CA ALA A 439 -16.76 19.55 -5.24
C ALA A 439 -17.49 18.51 -6.11
N SER A 440 -16.96 17.28 -6.19
CA SER A 440 -17.58 16.18 -6.95
C SER A 440 -18.96 15.80 -6.40
N VAL A 441 -19.14 15.79 -5.07
CA VAL A 441 -20.45 15.57 -4.45
C VAL A 441 -21.45 16.65 -4.89
N VAL A 442 -21.05 17.92 -4.85
CA VAL A 442 -21.91 19.04 -5.31
C VAL A 442 -22.23 18.91 -6.80
N LEU A 443 -21.25 18.57 -7.63
CA LEU A 443 -21.44 18.36 -9.07
C LEU A 443 -22.40 17.20 -9.38
N LEU A 444 -22.32 16.09 -8.63
CA LEU A 444 -23.27 14.97 -8.76
C LEU A 444 -24.70 15.39 -8.40
N VAL A 445 -24.87 16.20 -7.35
CA VAL A 445 -26.18 16.74 -6.97
C VAL A 445 -26.70 17.69 -8.05
N LEU A 446 -25.87 18.60 -8.56
CA LEU A 446 -26.25 19.50 -9.66
C LEU A 446 -26.61 18.75 -10.95
N ARG A 447 -25.93 17.64 -11.22
CA ARG A 447 -26.24 16.70 -12.32
C ARG A 447 -27.55 15.95 -12.11
N HIS A 448 -28.16 15.99 -10.91
CA HIS A 448 -29.31 15.16 -10.52
C HIS A 448 -29.00 13.65 -10.60
N ALA A 449 -27.79 13.26 -10.18
CA ALA A 449 -27.40 11.87 -10.02
C ALA A 449 -28.26 11.14 -8.98
N PRO A 450 -28.41 9.80 -9.06
CA PRO A 450 -29.00 9.03 -7.97
C PRO A 450 -28.20 9.26 -6.68
N TRP A 451 -28.89 9.27 -5.55
CA TRP A 451 -28.33 9.61 -4.22
C TRP A 451 -27.19 8.69 -3.78
N GLU A 452 -27.11 7.49 -4.36
CA GLU A 452 -26.04 6.51 -4.11
C GLU A 452 -24.65 7.06 -4.44
N ALA A 453 -24.49 7.74 -5.58
CA ALA A 453 -23.21 8.27 -6.05
C ALA A 453 -22.61 9.37 -5.13
N PRO A 454 -23.36 10.43 -4.76
CA PRO A 454 -22.84 11.45 -3.83
C PRO A 454 -22.65 10.89 -2.41
N VAL A 455 -23.49 9.95 -1.94
CA VAL A 455 -23.30 9.30 -0.63
C VAL A 455 -22.00 8.50 -0.63
N ALA A 456 -21.71 7.73 -1.68
CA ALA A 456 -20.46 6.98 -1.80
C ALA A 456 -19.22 7.89 -1.73
N LEU A 457 -19.19 8.99 -2.50
CA LEU A 457 -18.09 9.96 -2.42
C LEU A 457 -17.99 10.65 -1.05
N GLY A 458 -19.13 10.93 -0.41
CA GLY A 458 -19.20 11.46 0.94
C GLY A 458 -18.58 10.51 1.98
N LEU A 459 -18.81 9.20 1.86
CA LEU A 459 -18.16 8.19 2.71
C LEU A 459 -16.64 8.14 2.50
N VAL A 460 -16.17 8.25 1.25
CA VAL A 460 -14.73 8.34 0.96
C VAL A 460 -14.12 9.61 1.57
N MET A 461 -14.83 10.73 1.51
CA MET A 461 -14.40 11.97 2.14
C MET A 461 -14.32 11.82 3.67
N LEU A 462 -15.35 11.23 4.30
CA LEU A 462 -15.39 10.97 5.75
C LEU A 462 -14.29 10.00 6.20
N LEU A 463 -13.95 9.01 5.37
CA LEU A 463 -12.85 8.10 5.60
C LEU A 463 -11.49 8.82 5.66
N ILE A 464 -11.25 9.77 4.75
CA ILE A 464 -9.96 10.42 4.58
C ILE A 464 -9.77 11.61 5.55
N ALA A 465 -10.85 12.30 5.90
CA ALA A 465 -10.81 13.54 6.68
C ALA A 465 -10.15 13.42 8.08
N PRO A 466 -10.37 12.36 8.89
CA PRO A 466 -9.80 12.27 10.23
C PRO A 466 -8.27 12.16 10.25
N PHE A 467 -7.66 11.69 9.16
CA PHE A 467 -6.25 11.32 9.13
C PHE A 467 -5.27 12.46 8.76
N ARG A 468 -5.63 13.74 8.97
CA ARG A 468 -4.75 14.90 8.69
C ARG A 468 -3.29 14.70 9.18
N ASN A 469 -3.12 14.14 10.38
CA ASN A 469 -1.80 13.97 11.00
C ASN A 469 -0.94 12.88 10.34
N CYS A 470 -1.54 12.00 9.53
CA CYS A 470 -0.80 10.98 8.76
C CYS A 470 -0.09 11.58 7.53
N TYR A 471 -0.55 12.75 7.08
CA TYR A 471 -0.06 13.48 5.91
C TYR A 471 0.75 14.71 6.35
N TYR A 472 1.99 14.47 6.77
CA TYR A 472 2.88 15.52 7.29
C TYR A 472 3.86 16.08 6.25
N ARG A 473 4.00 15.45 5.07
CA ARG A 473 5.05 15.83 4.11
C ARG A 473 4.62 17.00 3.22
N ARG A 474 5.51 17.97 3.03
CA ARG A 474 5.28 19.10 2.11
C ARG A 474 5.43 18.67 0.65
N ALA A 475 4.61 19.24 -0.23
CA ALA A 475 4.66 18.99 -1.67
C ALA A 475 5.85 19.72 -2.31
N HIS A 476 6.45 19.14 -3.35
CA HIS A 476 7.57 19.74 -4.08
C HIS A 476 7.18 21.06 -4.78
N LEU A 477 5.96 21.14 -5.32
CA LEU A 477 5.42 22.33 -6.00
C LEU A 477 5.45 23.63 -5.18
N LEU A 478 5.43 23.55 -3.85
CA LEU A 478 5.34 24.73 -2.98
C LEU A 478 6.69 25.21 -2.46
N VAL A 479 7.75 24.41 -2.62
CA VAL A 479 9.05 24.67 -1.94
C VAL A 479 10.21 24.64 -2.93
N ALA A 480 10.09 23.94 -4.05
CA ALA A 480 11.16 23.87 -5.05
C ALA A 480 10.92 24.84 -6.20
N PRO A 481 11.97 25.47 -6.75
CA PRO A 481 11.85 26.23 -7.99
C PRO A 481 11.35 25.32 -9.11
N LEU A 482 10.47 25.85 -9.97
CA LEU A 482 9.88 25.13 -11.10
C LEU A 482 10.98 24.64 -12.04
N THR A 483 11.40 23.39 -11.89
CA THR A 483 12.38 22.78 -12.80
C THR A 483 11.75 22.55 -14.19
N PRO A 484 12.53 22.61 -15.28
CA PRO A 484 12.02 22.32 -16.63
C PRO A 484 11.34 20.95 -16.74
N ALA A 485 11.79 19.97 -15.96
CA ALA A 485 11.20 18.63 -15.88
C ALA A 485 9.79 18.61 -15.24
N MET A 486 9.41 19.62 -14.45
CA MET A 486 8.05 19.78 -13.92
C MET A 486 7.14 20.55 -14.87
N LEU A 487 7.70 21.54 -15.57
CA LEU A 487 6.97 22.36 -16.53
C LEU A 487 6.64 21.59 -17.81
N ALA A 488 7.52 20.71 -18.28
CA ALA A 488 7.31 19.93 -19.49
C ALA A 488 6.02 19.08 -19.50
N PRO A 489 5.71 18.26 -18.48
CA PRO A 489 4.46 17.51 -18.47
C PRO A 489 3.22 18.39 -18.23
N MET A 490 3.35 19.50 -17.50
CA MET A 490 2.25 20.47 -17.32
C MET A 490 1.93 21.21 -18.62
N SER A 491 2.96 21.60 -19.39
CA SER A 491 2.78 22.24 -20.68
C SER A 491 2.26 21.26 -21.73
N LEU A 492 2.73 20.02 -21.76
CA LEU A 492 2.19 18.95 -22.59
C LEU A 492 0.71 18.66 -22.30
N TRP A 493 0.32 18.68 -21.03
CA TRP A 493 -1.09 18.55 -20.63
C TRP A 493 -1.93 19.75 -21.10
N ALA A 494 -1.46 20.98 -20.90
CA ALA A 494 -2.12 22.18 -21.38
C ALA A 494 -2.24 22.21 -22.91
N LEU A 495 -1.18 21.84 -23.63
CA LEU A 495 -1.16 21.66 -25.09
C LEU A 495 -2.13 20.56 -25.54
N GLY A 496 -2.22 19.46 -24.80
CA GLY A 496 -3.19 18.40 -25.05
C GLY A 496 -4.63 18.87 -24.90
N LEU A 497 -4.95 19.64 -23.86
CA LEU A 497 -6.27 20.26 -23.67
C LEU A 497 -6.61 21.26 -24.77
N VAL A 498 -5.65 22.11 -25.15
CA VAL A 498 -5.80 23.06 -26.27
C VAL A 498 -6.00 22.31 -27.59
N GLY A 499 -5.25 21.22 -27.83
CA GLY A 499 -5.41 20.37 -29.01
C GLY A 499 -6.77 19.68 -29.08
N VAL A 500 -7.29 19.21 -27.94
CA VAL A 500 -8.66 18.67 -27.82
C VAL A 500 -9.70 19.75 -28.19
N GLY A 501 -9.55 20.96 -27.65
CA GLY A 501 -10.42 22.10 -28.00
C GLY A 501 -10.32 22.51 -29.48
N TRP A 502 -9.12 22.49 -30.05
CA TRP A 502 -8.88 22.79 -31.47
C TRP A 502 -9.57 21.79 -32.39
N VAL A 503 -9.44 20.49 -32.10
CA VAL A 503 -10.10 19.43 -32.88
C VAL A 503 -11.63 19.56 -32.75
N ALA A 504 -12.14 19.95 -31.58
CA ALA A 504 -13.56 20.19 -31.39
C ALA A 504 -14.09 21.32 -32.29
N VAL A 505 -13.36 22.44 -32.36
CA VAL A 505 -13.70 23.58 -33.22
C VAL A 505 -13.58 23.23 -34.71
N GLN A 506 -12.47 22.61 -35.14
CA GLN A 506 -12.27 22.29 -36.57
C GLN A 506 -13.31 21.30 -37.11
N ARG A 507 -13.70 20.31 -36.30
CA ARG A 507 -14.66 19.28 -36.71
C ARG A 507 -16.11 19.72 -36.53
N HIS A 508 -16.38 20.99 -36.19
CA HIS A 508 -17.71 21.53 -35.94
C HIS A 508 -18.53 20.63 -35.02
N LEU A 509 -17.86 20.02 -34.03
CA LEU A 509 -18.56 19.22 -33.04
C LEU A 509 -19.46 20.19 -32.26
N GLY A 510 -20.75 19.86 -32.15
CA GLY A 510 -21.73 20.72 -31.47
C GLY A 510 -21.37 20.99 -30.00
N PRO A 511 -22.25 21.64 -29.23
CA PRO A 511 -21.98 22.03 -27.84
C PRO A 511 -21.54 20.86 -26.93
N ILE A 512 -21.81 19.60 -27.30
CA ILE A 512 -21.40 18.38 -26.62
C ILE A 512 -20.16 17.73 -27.28
N TRP A 513 -19.18 18.55 -27.66
CA TRP A 513 -18.02 18.14 -28.46
C TRP A 513 -17.21 17.00 -27.86
N TRP A 514 -17.07 16.96 -26.53
CA TRP A 514 -16.29 15.95 -25.82
C TRP A 514 -16.98 14.57 -25.83
N ARG A 515 -18.32 14.52 -25.82
CA ARG A 515 -19.09 13.26 -25.92
C ARG A 515 -19.06 12.72 -27.34
N SER A 516 -19.16 13.60 -28.34
CA SER A 516 -18.98 13.22 -29.76
C SER A 516 -17.56 12.74 -30.06
N MET A 517 -16.53 13.27 -29.38
CA MET A 517 -15.18 12.71 -29.49
C MET A 517 -15.07 11.28 -28.98
N ILE A 518 -15.89 10.88 -27.99
CA ILE A 518 -15.80 9.55 -27.36
C ILE A 518 -16.65 8.53 -28.12
N TYR A 519 -17.89 8.89 -28.46
CA TYR A 519 -18.88 7.96 -29.00
C TYR A 519 -18.96 7.93 -30.53
N ASP A 520 -18.48 8.95 -31.22
CA ASP A 520 -18.57 9.00 -32.68
C ASP A 520 -17.39 8.25 -33.35
N ALA A 521 -17.67 7.46 -34.38
CA ALA A 521 -16.65 6.63 -35.04
C ALA A 521 -15.65 7.50 -35.83
N HIS A 522 -16.09 8.67 -36.31
CA HIS A 522 -15.31 9.59 -37.15
C HIS A 522 -14.23 10.40 -36.40
N THR A 523 -14.16 10.28 -35.07
CA THR A 523 -13.28 11.06 -34.19
C THR A 523 -12.24 10.20 -33.47
N ALA A 524 -11.72 9.15 -34.12
CA ALA A 524 -10.64 8.32 -33.56
C ALA A 524 -9.43 9.17 -33.09
N VAL A 525 -9.09 10.23 -33.82
CA VAL A 525 -8.04 11.19 -33.45
C VAL A 525 -8.38 11.94 -32.16
N GLY A 526 -9.64 12.35 -31.97
CA GLY A 526 -10.11 13.05 -30.76
C GLY A 526 -10.00 12.19 -29.50
N ARG A 527 -10.32 10.89 -29.59
CA ARG A 527 -10.14 9.94 -28.46
C ARG A 527 -8.69 9.82 -28.02
N TRP A 528 -7.77 9.69 -28.98
CA TRP A 528 -6.34 9.60 -28.67
C TRP A 528 -5.81 10.89 -28.04
N PHE A 529 -6.22 12.07 -28.53
CA PHE A 529 -5.84 13.35 -27.91
C PHE A 529 -6.42 13.52 -26.49
N LEU A 530 -7.67 13.11 -26.27
CA LEU A 530 -8.30 13.16 -24.95
C LEU A 530 -7.64 12.19 -23.96
N GLY A 531 -7.39 10.95 -24.38
CA GLY A 531 -6.69 9.94 -23.57
C GLY A 531 -5.23 10.33 -23.28
N LEU A 532 -4.51 10.84 -24.28
CA LEU A 532 -3.13 11.31 -24.12
C LEU A 532 -3.05 12.53 -23.20
N SER A 533 -3.98 13.47 -23.33
CA SER A 533 -4.09 14.62 -22.42
C SER A 533 -4.36 14.16 -20.98
N ALA A 534 -5.32 13.25 -20.77
CA ALA A 534 -5.58 12.69 -19.44
C ALA A 534 -4.35 11.98 -18.84
N LEU A 535 -3.61 11.20 -19.64
CA LEU A 535 -2.36 10.55 -19.23
C LEU A 535 -1.25 11.56 -18.88
N CYS A 536 -1.08 12.59 -19.70
CA CYS A 536 -0.14 13.69 -19.43
C CYS A 536 -0.51 14.45 -18.16
N GLY A 537 -1.80 14.69 -17.92
CA GLY A 537 -2.31 15.31 -16.69
C GLY A 537 -2.05 14.47 -15.44
N LEU A 538 -2.30 13.16 -15.51
CA LEU A 538 -1.94 12.21 -14.45
C LEU A 538 -0.43 12.20 -14.18
N PHE A 539 0.38 12.21 -15.24
CA PHE A 539 1.84 12.23 -15.12
C PHE A 539 2.35 13.57 -14.54
N ALA A 540 1.77 14.70 -14.95
CA ALA A 540 2.08 16.03 -14.41
C ALA A 540 1.72 16.13 -12.92
N LEU A 541 0.54 15.63 -12.52
CA LEU A 541 0.13 15.54 -11.12
C LEU A 541 1.08 14.63 -10.34
N TRP A 542 1.46 13.49 -10.89
CA TRP A 542 2.40 12.58 -10.24
C TRP A 542 3.77 13.24 -10.01
N VAL A 543 4.33 13.92 -11.02
CA VAL A 543 5.60 14.66 -10.91
C VAL A 543 5.49 15.81 -9.91
N GLY A 544 4.39 16.58 -9.95
CA GLY A 544 4.15 17.70 -9.03
C GLY A 544 3.98 17.27 -7.56
N MET A 545 3.40 16.08 -7.36
CA MET A 545 3.20 15.49 -6.04
C MET A 545 4.40 14.65 -5.56
N ARG A 546 5.49 14.56 -6.34
CA ARG A 546 6.69 13.86 -5.91
C ARG A 546 7.23 14.43 -4.60
N ARG A 547 7.76 13.52 -3.79
CA ARG A 547 8.36 13.81 -2.48
C ARG A 547 9.56 14.76 -2.60
N THR A 548 9.52 15.89 -1.88
CA THR A 548 10.68 16.78 -1.72
C THR A 548 11.77 16.07 -0.94
N ARG A 549 13.01 16.13 -1.45
CA ARG A 549 14.18 15.64 -0.71
C ARG A 549 14.57 16.69 0.34
N ILE A 550 14.74 16.27 1.58
CA ILE A 550 15.39 17.07 2.61
C ILE A 550 16.79 17.38 2.11
N ARG A 551 17.05 18.66 1.84
CA ARG A 551 18.38 19.16 1.54
C ARG A 551 19.13 19.34 2.85
N PHE A 552 20.36 18.87 2.86
CA PHE A 552 21.35 19.20 3.87
C PHE A 552 22.49 19.93 3.17
N GLU A 553 23.22 20.73 3.92
CA GLU A 553 24.33 21.49 3.38
C GLU A 553 25.63 20.73 3.63
N ALA A 554 26.59 20.85 2.71
CA ALA A 554 27.90 20.26 2.87
C ALA A 554 28.64 20.90 4.06
N TRP A 555 29.50 20.13 4.72
CA TRP A 555 30.34 20.66 5.80
C TRP A 555 31.50 21.47 5.20
N ASN A 556 31.27 22.78 5.03
CA ASN A 556 32.25 23.75 4.56
C ASN A 556 32.68 24.69 5.69
N VAL A 557 33.75 25.46 5.49
CA VAL A 557 34.29 26.41 6.49
C VAL A 557 33.23 27.43 6.94
N GLU A 558 32.44 27.94 5.99
CA GLU A 558 31.35 28.87 6.25
C GLU A 558 30.26 28.24 7.14
N ASN A 559 29.82 27.03 6.81
CA ASN A 559 28.79 26.31 7.58
C ASN A 559 29.28 25.86 8.95
N GLU A 560 30.56 25.53 9.07
CA GLU A 560 31.19 25.27 10.37
C GLU A 560 31.20 26.52 11.25
N SER A 561 31.55 27.68 10.68
CA SER A 561 31.53 28.96 11.41
C SER A 561 30.13 29.32 11.88
N HIS A 562 29.12 29.07 11.04
CA HIS A 562 27.72 29.30 11.37
C HIS A 562 27.20 28.29 12.41
N TYR A 563 27.58 27.01 12.35
CA TYR A 563 27.24 26.06 13.41
C TYR A 563 27.84 26.47 14.76
N ARG A 564 29.11 26.93 14.76
CA ARG A 564 29.80 27.36 15.98
C ARG A 564 29.25 28.65 16.58
N SER A 565 28.53 29.48 15.81
CA SER A 565 27.89 30.68 16.33
C SER A 565 26.55 30.40 17.04
N LEU A 566 25.99 29.19 16.89
CA LEU A 566 24.77 28.77 17.57
C LEU A 566 25.04 28.38 19.03
N SER A 567 24.05 28.61 19.89
CA SER A 567 24.09 28.21 21.29
C SER A 567 24.20 26.69 21.44
N HIS A 568 25.01 26.22 22.39
CA HIS A 568 25.25 24.78 22.66
C HIS A 568 25.93 24.00 21.52
N ALA A 569 26.66 24.67 20.62
CA ALA A 569 27.49 24.00 19.63
C ALA A 569 28.59 23.14 20.27
N LEU A 570 28.83 21.96 19.68
CA LEU A 570 29.92 21.07 20.10
C LEU A 570 31.27 21.71 19.81
N GLN A 571 32.11 21.83 20.84
CA GLN A 571 33.47 22.35 20.69
C GLN A 571 34.38 21.34 19.98
N GLU A 572 34.22 20.04 20.29
CA GLU A 572 34.98 18.93 19.71
C GLU A 572 34.08 18.00 18.87
N LEU A 573 34.18 18.11 17.55
CA LEU A 573 33.43 17.27 16.58
C LEU A 573 34.04 15.88 16.38
N GLY A 574 35.23 15.61 16.94
CA GLY A 574 35.96 14.36 16.79
C GLY A 574 36.97 14.37 15.63
N PRO A 575 37.58 13.21 15.31
CA PRO A 575 38.70 13.13 14.37
C PRO A 575 38.29 13.22 12.89
N ARG A 576 37.02 12.96 12.58
CA ARG A 576 36.47 12.98 11.21
C ARG A 576 35.56 14.19 11.04
N ARG A 577 35.73 14.91 9.92
CA ARG A 577 34.83 16.03 9.57
C ARG A 577 33.42 15.49 9.25
N PRO A 578 32.35 16.12 9.74
CA PRO A 578 30.97 15.74 9.43
C PRO A 578 30.73 15.66 7.91
N SER A 579 29.80 14.82 7.50
CA SER A 579 29.43 14.71 6.09
C SER A 579 28.53 15.87 5.65
N GLY A 580 27.81 16.47 6.57
CA GLY A 580 26.95 17.61 6.32
C GLY A 580 26.37 18.21 7.58
N LEU A 581 25.73 19.37 7.40
CA LEU A 581 25.00 20.10 8.42
C LEU A 581 23.52 20.15 8.02
N LEU A 582 22.64 19.80 8.96
CA LEU A 582 21.20 19.85 8.76
C LEU A 582 20.58 20.93 9.65
N HIS A 583 19.96 21.93 9.04
CA HIS A 583 19.26 23.00 9.74
C HIS A 583 17.81 22.63 10.05
N ASP A 584 17.23 23.27 11.07
CA ASP A 584 15.78 23.38 11.26
C ASP A 584 15.13 24.22 10.12
N GLU A 585 13.82 24.11 9.91
CA GLU A 585 13.09 24.87 8.89
C GLU A 585 13.22 26.38 9.08
N ALA A 586 13.38 26.84 10.34
CA ALA A 586 13.59 28.24 10.66
C ALA A 586 15.06 28.68 10.55
N GLY A 587 16.01 27.78 10.27
CA GLY A 587 17.45 28.08 10.24
C GLY A 587 18.08 28.39 11.60
N ARG A 588 17.32 28.25 12.70
CA ARG A 588 17.73 28.66 14.06
C ARG A 588 18.31 27.54 14.93
N ALA A 589 18.35 26.32 14.41
CA ALA A 589 19.05 25.21 15.02
C ALA A 589 19.69 24.36 13.92
N ALA A 590 20.81 23.70 14.24
CA ALA A 590 21.53 22.88 13.29
C ALA A 590 22.16 21.66 13.96
N ILE A 591 22.16 20.53 13.25
CA ILE A 591 22.77 19.28 13.70
C ILE A 591 23.80 18.77 12.68
N PRO A 592 25.08 18.61 13.08
CA PRO A 592 26.08 17.95 12.27
C PRO A 592 25.83 16.44 12.25
N PHE A 593 26.07 15.80 11.11
CA PHE A 593 25.88 14.35 10.99
C PHE A 593 26.91 13.68 10.07
N PHE A 594 27.11 12.38 10.29
CA PHE A 594 27.85 11.51 9.38
C PHE A 594 26.91 10.69 8.51
N ARG A 595 27.27 10.59 7.24
CA ARG A 595 26.59 9.76 6.26
C ARG A 595 27.44 8.52 5.95
N THR A 596 27.17 7.43 6.68
CA THR A 596 27.86 6.14 6.51
C THR A 596 26.95 5.18 5.75
N GLY A 597 27.49 4.20 5.01
CA GLY A 597 26.73 3.33 4.08
C GLY A 597 25.33 2.92 4.54
N GLN A 598 25.20 2.39 5.76
CA GLN A 598 23.91 1.97 6.33
C GLN A 598 23.35 2.92 7.41
N PHE A 599 24.10 3.92 7.86
CA PHE A 599 23.75 4.75 9.03
C PHE A 599 23.84 6.24 8.74
N ILE A 600 22.88 7.00 9.28
CA ILE A 600 23.01 8.44 9.52
C ILE A 600 23.23 8.63 11.01
N ILE A 601 24.39 9.20 11.36
CA ILE A 601 24.80 9.38 12.76
C ILE A 601 24.80 10.86 13.08
N GLY A 602 23.86 11.31 13.93
CA GLY A 602 23.86 12.67 14.49
C GLY A 602 24.95 12.84 15.53
N LEU A 603 25.68 13.94 15.45
CA LEU A 603 26.74 14.30 16.38
C LEU A 603 26.18 15.21 17.47
N GLY A 604 26.04 14.63 18.67
CA GLY A 604 25.50 15.23 19.88
C GLY A 604 24.11 15.84 19.73
N ASP A 605 23.78 16.74 20.65
CA ASP A 605 22.56 17.51 20.58
C ASP A 605 22.66 18.64 19.53
N PRO A 606 21.56 18.99 18.83
CA PRO A 606 21.56 20.12 17.92
C PRO A 606 21.90 21.42 18.66
N ALA A 607 22.66 22.28 18.00
CA ALA A 607 22.95 23.63 18.48
C ALA A 607 21.79 24.56 18.12
N GLY A 608 21.35 25.41 19.05
CA GLY A 608 20.26 26.36 18.87
C GLY A 608 19.31 26.44 20.08
N ALA A 609 18.15 27.07 19.89
CA ALA A 609 17.10 27.14 20.91
C ALA A 609 16.38 25.78 21.05
N GLU A 610 16.08 25.37 22.29
CA GLU A 610 15.59 24.02 22.62
C GLU A 610 14.42 23.54 21.73
N ARG A 611 13.41 24.39 21.50
CA ARG A 611 12.25 24.05 20.65
C ARG A 611 12.64 23.75 19.19
N ASN A 612 13.65 24.44 18.67
CA ASN A 612 14.15 24.24 17.31
C ASN A 612 15.14 23.05 17.25
N CYS A 613 15.84 22.75 18.36
CA CYS A 613 16.66 21.54 18.46
C CYS A 613 15.79 20.28 18.35
N ILE A 614 14.63 20.26 18.99
CA ILE A 614 13.65 19.17 18.80
C ILE A 614 13.29 19.05 17.32
N ALA A 615 12.95 20.15 16.64
CA ALA A 615 12.63 20.11 15.21
C ALA A 615 13.79 19.58 14.34
N ALA A 616 15.04 19.95 14.65
CA ALA A 616 16.24 19.46 13.97
C ALA A 616 16.46 17.95 14.15
N ILE A 617 16.24 17.40 15.37
CA ILE A 617 16.32 15.96 15.65
C ILE A 617 15.30 15.18 14.79
N TRP A 618 14.05 15.66 14.75
CA TRP A 618 12.99 15.04 13.95
C TRP A 618 13.30 15.13 12.45
N ARG A 619 13.89 16.24 11.99
CA ARG A 619 14.30 16.42 10.59
C ARG A 619 15.46 15.51 10.19
N LEU A 620 16.42 15.24 11.08
CA LEU A 620 17.52 14.30 10.83
C LEU A 620 17.02 12.87 10.73
N ARG A 621 16.06 12.48 11.59
CA ARG A 621 15.37 11.20 11.45
C ARG A 621 14.67 11.09 10.10
N ASP A 622 13.96 12.14 9.69
CA ASP A 622 13.26 12.13 8.40
C ASP A 622 14.23 12.01 7.22
N LEU A 623 15.43 12.58 7.32
CA LEU A 623 16.52 12.38 6.35
C LEU A 623 16.99 10.92 6.33
N ALA A 624 17.26 10.31 7.49
CA ALA A 624 17.65 8.89 7.58
C ALA A 624 16.60 7.98 6.94
N ARG A 625 15.32 8.25 7.24
CA ARG A 625 14.18 7.55 6.65
C ARG A 625 14.07 7.75 5.14
N GLN A 626 14.38 8.95 4.65
CA GLN A 626 14.35 9.26 3.23
C GLN A 626 15.46 8.52 2.47
N GLU A 627 16.63 8.34 3.08
CA GLU A 627 17.75 7.61 2.47
C GLU A 627 17.70 6.09 2.69
N GLY A 628 16.71 5.58 3.45
CA GLY A 628 16.63 4.16 3.80
C GLY A 628 17.76 3.71 4.73
N ARG A 629 18.32 4.64 5.52
CA ARG A 629 19.43 4.40 6.44
C ARG A 629 18.94 4.38 7.88
N LYS A 630 19.64 3.64 8.73
CA LYS A 630 19.38 3.55 10.17
C LYS A 630 19.86 4.83 10.86
N LEU A 631 19.14 5.27 11.89
CA LEU A 631 19.46 6.49 12.63
C LEU A 631 20.17 6.16 13.95
N ALA A 632 21.21 6.92 14.25
CA ALA A 632 21.88 6.88 15.55
C ALA A 632 22.31 8.28 15.98
N PHE A 633 22.47 8.49 17.28
CA PHE A 633 23.06 9.71 17.83
C PHE A 633 24.18 9.33 18.79
N VAL A 634 25.25 10.12 18.81
CA VAL A 634 26.45 9.88 19.61
C VAL A 634 26.82 11.17 20.35
N ARG A 635 27.29 11.09 21.59
CA ARG A 635 27.61 12.25 22.47
C ARG A 635 26.39 13.11 22.81
N VAL A 636 25.27 12.45 23.05
CA VAL A 636 23.99 13.08 23.38
C VAL A 636 24.00 13.58 24.84
N GLY A 637 23.47 14.78 25.08
CA GLY A 637 23.30 15.36 26.41
C GLY A 637 22.04 14.87 27.12
N GLN A 638 21.90 15.20 28.41
CA GLN A 638 20.79 14.70 29.23
C GLN A 638 19.46 15.45 29.00
N SER A 639 19.50 16.69 28.52
CA SER A 639 18.31 17.56 28.39
C SER A 639 17.30 17.05 27.36
N LEU A 640 17.75 16.49 26.24
CA LEU A 640 16.89 16.04 25.14
C LEU A 640 16.58 14.54 25.16
N MET A 641 16.89 13.84 26.25
CA MET A 641 16.71 12.37 26.39
C MET A 641 15.27 11.91 26.19
N ALA A 642 14.30 12.69 26.66
CA ALA A 642 12.89 12.41 26.45
C ALA A 642 12.55 12.33 24.95
N VAL A 643 13.19 13.16 24.12
CA VAL A 643 12.95 13.23 22.67
C VAL A 643 13.55 12.04 21.94
N TYR A 644 14.74 11.59 22.34
CA TYR A 644 15.36 10.39 21.75
C TYR A 644 14.60 9.10 22.13
N ASN A 645 14.07 9.03 23.35
CA ASN A 645 13.16 7.95 23.75
C ASN A 645 11.85 8.01 22.95
N ASP A 646 11.33 9.21 22.68
CA ASP A 646 10.24 9.47 21.72
C ASP A 646 10.69 9.30 20.24
N LEU A 647 11.86 8.73 19.96
CA LEU A 647 12.20 8.20 18.64
C LEU A 647 12.31 6.67 18.64
N GLY A 648 12.05 6.03 19.78
CA GLY A 648 12.25 4.59 19.97
C GLY A 648 13.73 4.19 20.08
N LEU A 649 14.64 5.16 20.26
CA LEU A 649 16.07 4.87 20.43
C LEU A 649 16.35 4.50 21.87
N THR A 650 17.09 3.41 22.07
CA THR A 650 17.57 3.01 23.39
C THR A 650 18.89 3.68 23.71
N VAL A 651 18.99 4.19 24.92
CA VAL A 651 20.21 4.80 25.44
C VAL A 651 21.15 3.70 25.90
N CYS A 652 22.33 3.65 25.28
CA CYS A 652 23.42 2.80 25.73
C CYS A 652 24.51 3.72 26.31
N LEU A 653 24.70 3.65 27.62
CA LEU A 653 25.74 4.42 28.31
C LEU A 653 27.11 3.86 27.93
N GLU A 654 28.02 4.73 27.48
CA GLU A 654 29.42 4.42 27.25
C GLU A 654 30.28 5.33 28.16
N GLY A 655 31.26 4.77 28.86
CA GLY A 655 32.25 5.56 29.59
C GLY A 655 33.18 6.32 28.63
N ARG A 656 33.77 7.45 29.07
CA ARG A 656 34.72 8.38 28.39
C ARG A 656 34.45 8.83 26.93
N ALA A 657 33.67 8.12 26.10
CA ALA A 657 33.40 8.41 24.68
C ALA A 657 32.03 9.08 24.41
N GLY A 658 31.17 9.17 25.44
CA GLY A 658 29.87 9.85 25.39
C GLY A 658 28.68 8.91 25.16
N THR A 659 27.47 9.39 25.44
CA THR A 659 26.22 8.63 25.36
C THR A 659 25.85 8.28 23.91
N ILE A 660 25.48 7.01 23.63
CA ILE A 660 24.99 6.57 22.31
C ILE A 660 23.50 6.25 22.38
N CYS A 661 22.71 6.83 21.48
CA CYS A 661 21.29 6.53 21.30
C CYS A 661 21.07 5.82 19.96
N CYS A 662 20.69 4.55 20.00
CA CYS A 662 20.42 3.73 18.81
C CYS A 662 19.38 2.64 19.11
N PHE A 663 18.84 1.99 18.07
CA PHE A 663 18.04 0.78 18.26
C PHE A 663 18.90 -0.35 18.84
N SER A 664 18.34 -1.16 19.73
CA SER A 664 19.10 -2.18 20.47
C SER A 664 19.79 -3.21 19.56
N GLU A 665 19.21 -3.49 18.40
CA GLU A 665 19.77 -4.40 17.38
C GLU A 665 21.01 -3.83 16.68
N ASP A 666 21.14 -2.50 16.61
CA ASP A 666 22.15 -1.81 15.81
C ASP A 666 23.39 -1.39 16.60
N TYR A 667 23.32 -1.47 17.94
CA TYR A 667 24.37 -1.01 18.85
C TYR A 667 25.75 -1.60 18.52
N ARG A 668 25.84 -2.90 18.24
CA ARG A 668 27.11 -3.58 17.96
C ARG A 668 27.79 -3.04 16.69
N MET A 669 27.02 -2.76 15.64
CA MET A 669 27.56 -2.25 14.38
C MET A 669 28.04 -0.81 14.50
N ILE A 670 27.28 0.04 15.18
CA ILE A 670 27.66 1.44 15.42
C ILE A 670 28.92 1.52 16.28
N ARG A 671 29.03 0.66 17.31
CA ARG A 671 30.22 0.59 18.17
C ARG A 671 31.47 0.16 17.40
N ALA A 672 31.35 -0.84 16.53
CA ALA A 672 32.46 -1.28 15.67
C ALA A 672 32.93 -0.15 14.74
N PHE A 673 32.00 0.62 14.19
CA PHE A 673 32.31 1.78 13.36
C PHE A 673 33.07 2.87 14.12
N LEU A 674 32.58 3.28 15.31
CA LEU A 674 33.21 4.32 16.12
C LEU A 674 34.63 3.92 16.59
N THR A 675 34.80 2.67 17.04
CA THR A 675 36.12 2.17 17.47
C THR A 675 37.11 2.04 16.31
N GLY A 676 36.64 1.71 15.10
CA GLY A 676 37.46 1.73 13.89
C GLY A 676 37.99 3.13 13.55
N GLU A 677 37.15 4.16 13.70
CA GLU A 677 37.52 5.56 13.46
C GLU A 677 38.56 6.07 14.47
N GLU A 678 38.40 5.76 15.76
CA GLU A 678 39.39 6.12 16.78
C GLU A 678 40.76 5.47 16.52
N ARG A 679 40.78 4.21 16.08
CA ARG A 679 42.02 3.51 15.70
C ARG A 679 42.70 4.18 14.50
N ARG A 680 41.94 4.57 13.47
CA ARG A 680 42.47 5.30 12.31
C ARG A 680 43.04 6.66 12.71
N ALA A 681 42.33 7.40 13.56
CA ALA A 681 42.80 8.69 14.07
C ALA A 681 44.10 8.56 14.87
N ARG A 682 44.23 7.52 15.71
CA ARG A 682 45.47 7.21 16.43
C ARG A 682 46.61 6.86 15.48
N LYS A 683 46.36 6.04 14.45
CA LYS A 683 47.37 5.68 13.44
C LYS A 683 47.85 6.90 12.66
N LYS A 684 46.94 7.81 12.30
CA LYS A 684 47.26 9.06 11.60
C LYS A 684 48.06 10.03 12.48
N ARG A 685 47.72 10.15 13.78
CA ARG A 685 48.50 10.93 14.76
C ARG A 685 49.88 10.32 15.02
N ALA A 686 50.00 9.00 15.02
CA ALA A 686 51.29 8.31 15.16
C ALA A 686 52.18 8.53 13.93
N SER A 687 51.64 8.44 12.71
CA SER A 687 52.35 8.75 11.46
C SER A 687 52.81 10.22 11.40
N CYS A 688 51.93 11.15 11.78
CA CYS A 688 52.30 12.57 11.77
C CYS A 688 53.38 12.90 12.83
N ARG A 689 53.42 12.15 13.94
CA ARG A 689 54.50 12.29 14.95
C ARG A 689 55.82 11.68 14.48
N SER A 690 55.82 10.60 13.70
CA SER A 690 57.05 10.06 13.12
C SER A 690 57.63 10.99 12.06
N ASP A 691 56.78 11.63 11.24
CA ASP A 691 57.25 12.56 10.18
C ASP A 691 57.87 13.84 10.76
N VAL A 692 57.31 14.35 11.87
CA VAL A 692 57.87 15.52 12.60
C VAL A 692 59.18 15.15 13.33
N ALA A 693 59.32 13.90 13.79
CA ALA A 693 60.55 13.41 14.40
C ALA A 693 61.67 13.14 13.38
N SER A 694 61.34 12.78 12.14
CA SER A 694 62.34 12.65 11.05
C SER A 694 62.72 13.99 10.39
N GLY A 695 61.88 15.03 10.52
CA GLY A 695 62.17 16.37 10.00
C GLY A 695 63.10 17.23 10.88
N THR A 696 63.53 16.73 12.04
CA THR A 696 64.41 17.45 12.98
C THR A 696 65.84 16.91 13.01
N THR A 697 66.20 15.98 12.14
CA THR A 697 67.57 15.43 11.97
C THR A 697 68.18 15.74 10.59
N GLY A 698 67.82 16.88 10.01
CA GLY A 698 68.42 17.40 8.77
C GLY A 698 68.72 18.89 8.91
N SER A 699 69.69 19.21 9.77
CA SER A 699 70.41 20.49 9.77
C SER A 699 71.74 20.32 9.07
#